data_AF-A0A7C2YTI7-F1
#
_entry.id   AF-A0A7C2YTI7-F1
#
_cell.length_a   1.000
_cell.length_b   1.000
_cell.length_c   1.000
_cell.angle_alpha   90.00
_cell.angle_beta   90.00
_cell.angle_gamma   90.00
#
_symmetry.space_group_name_H-M   'P 1'
#
loop_
_entity.id
_entity.type
_entity.pdbx_description
1 polymer ?
#
loop_
_entity_poly.entity_id
_entity_poly.type
_entity_poly.pdbx_seq_one_letter_code
_entity_poly.pdbx_strand_id
1 'polypeptide(L)'
;MSSVLQTKPVAQDNLAEKLNFQQKLQAVTNKIHATEYIDEIILELSQDWCNLFNADRLTIYQVNEDKTSIISKVKTGLNSFKDIKLPISEQSIAGFVAVNKRVINIRDVYDDAELKSYSPHLNFLKAVDAKTGYRTKQMLVAPIVDPKTRDLIGVVQIINSKNGQPFPPIMEEGVVQLCETLAIAFRQRQGPMAVRTKYDALVSNAVISAEELELAQRSARRKNLDIETVLMDEFQVKTPALGDALSAYFGVPYEPAKPDRIRSPDLLRNMSREFCETNMWVPLEDTKDGIVVMALDPERTRASRVVNNVYPKSKIVYKVTTQREFVQTLDQLFGGAGMLDDTGDIGDLLGNLDEEADFEAAGDDISSAANDNELVKLVNKVIIDAYQQGASDIHIEPYPGKGKTEIRFRKDGVLTPYIQVPASYRNALAARLKIMCDLDISERRKPQDGKIKFKKFASLDIELRVATIPSQGGVEDIVMRILAAGEPIPLDKLGLSSNNLKNLKEAIEKPYGLIFVCGPTGSGKTTTLHSILGYLNKPDTKIWTAEDPVEITQKGLRQVQMNPKAGLTFAVAMRAFLRADPDIIMVGEMRDKETVSIGIEASLTGHLVFATLHTNSAPESIVRLLDMGMDPFNFADALLGILAQRLARRLCTKCKEAHVATEEELNLLLNEYALELRNTGMWKADPQAQREKLFEEWKRTFGNDKGEIILYSAKGCDTCTNTGYKGRVGLHELLVGTDDIKKLIQEHARVAEILAVGLENGMRTLKQDGIEKVLQGITDIHEVRSVCIK
;
A
#
# COMPACT_ATOMS: atom_id res chain seq x y z
N MET A 1 -80.14 7.29 -13.14
CA MET A 1 -79.74 8.35 -12.19
C MET A 1 -78.95 7.69 -11.08
N SER A 2 -77.64 7.94 -11.06
CA SER A 2 -76.71 7.33 -10.12
C SER A 2 -76.48 8.31 -8.96
N SER A 3 -76.78 7.91 -7.73
CA SER A 3 -76.26 8.58 -6.53
C SER A 3 -76.10 7.55 -5.42
N VAL A 4 -74.96 6.86 -5.47
CA VAL A 4 -74.46 6.02 -4.38
C VAL A 4 -73.90 6.94 -3.30
N LEU A 5 -74.38 6.77 -2.08
CA LEU A 5 -73.78 7.29 -0.85
C LEU A 5 -72.34 6.75 -0.73
N GLN A 6 -71.34 7.57 -1.04
CA GLN A 6 -69.96 7.35 -0.63
C GLN A 6 -69.67 8.15 0.65
N THR A 7 -69.45 7.41 1.72
CA THR A 7 -68.81 7.83 2.97
C THR A 7 -67.48 8.52 2.69
N LYS A 8 -67.32 9.78 3.14
CA LYS A 8 -66.07 10.55 3.06
C LYS A 8 -64.95 9.89 3.88
N PRO A 9 -63.76 9.63 3.32
CA PRO A 9 -62.58 9.26 4.09
C PRO A 9 -61.82 10.53 4.47
N VAL A 10 -62.03 11.07 5.68
CA VAL A 10 -61.27 12.24 6.19
C VAL A 10 -60.32 11.84 7.34
N ALA A 11 -60.51 10.65 7.93
CA ALA A 11 -59.71 10.21 9.08
C ALA A 11 -58.38 9.52 8.71
N GLN A 12 -58.26 8.95 7.49
CA GLN A 12 -57.05 8.19 7.10
C GLN A 12 -55.89 9.08 6.63
N ASP A 13 -56.16 10.16 5.88
CA ASP A 13 -55.10 11.08 5.40
C ASP A 13 -54.38 11.79 6.56
N ASN A 14 -55.12 12.18 7.60
CA ASN A 14 -54.57 12.88 8.76
C ASN A 14 -53.68 11.96 9.63
N LEU A 15 -53.90 10.64 9.62
CA LEU A 15 -53.05 9.68 10.34
C LEU A 15 -51.74 9.43 9.60
N ALA A 16 -51.78 9.31 8.28
CA ALA A 16 -50.60 9.10 7.44
C ALA A 16 -49.65 10.31 7.47
N GLU A 17 -50.19 11.54 7.42
CA GLU A 17 -49.41 12.77 7.55
C GLU A 17 -48.75 12.89 8.93
N LYS A 18 -49.50 12.59 10.01
CA LYS A 18 -48.94 12.56 11.37
C LYS A 18 -47.82 11.53 11.52
N LEU A 19 -48.00 10.34 10.96
CA LEU A 19 -47.02 9.25 11.06
C LEU A 19 -45.75 9.56 10.25
N ASN A 20 -45.89 10.17 9.08
CA ASN A 20 -44.77 10.63 8.26
C ASN A 20 -43.98 11.77 8.96
N PHE A 21 -44.68 12.75 9.54
CA PHE A 21 -44.03 13.80 10.33
C PHE A 21 -43.27 13.22 11.52
N GLN A 22 -43.85 12.28 12.27
CA GLN A 22 -43.20 11.61 13.39
C GLN A 22 -41.96 10.79 12.97
N GLN A 23 -42.00 10.11 11.81
CA GLN A 23 -40.82 9.41 11.27
C GLN A 23 -39.69 10.38 10.93
N LYS A 24 -40.00 11.51 10.28
CA LYS A 24 -39.00 12.55 9.96
C LYS A 24 -38.46 13.21 11.23
N LEU A 25 -39.33 13.47 12.21
CA LEU A 25 -38.96 14.01 13.52
C LEU A 25 -37.99 13.09 14.26
N GLN A 26 -38.23 11.78 14.26
CA GLN A 26 -37.34 10.79 14.84
C GLN A 26 -35.98 10.74 14.14
N ALA A 27 -35.95 10.84 12.80
CA ALA A 27 -34.71 10.87 12.04
C ALA A 27 -33.84 12.09 12.41
N VAL A 28 -34.46 13.27 12.53
CA VAL A 28 -33.76 14.50 12.97
C VAL A 28 -33.28 14.36 14.42
N THR A 29 -34.11 13.81 15.31
CA THR A 29 -33.77 13.56 16.72
C THR A 29 -32.56 12.63 16.85
N ASN A 30 -32.52 11.54 16.08
CA ASN A 30 -31.39 10.60 16.08
C ASN A 30 -30.08 11.26 15.63
N LYS A 31 -30.14 12.17 14.64
CA LYS A 31 -28.96 12.93 14.21
C LYS A 31 -28.45 13.88 15.29
N ILE A 32 -29.34 14.56 16.03
CA ILE A 32 -28.95 15.41 17.18
C ILE A 32 -28.17 14.59 18.22
N HIS A 33 -28.57 13.34 18.47
CA HIS A 33 -27.86 12.46 19.38
C HIS A 33 -26.50 11.96 18.83
N ALA A 34 -26.37 11.80 17.52
CA ALA A 34 -25.19 11.22 16.88
C ALA A 34 -24.02 12.20 16.68
N THR A 35 -24.30 13.49 16.47
CA THR A 35 -23.24 14.51 16.28
C THR A 35 -22.54 14.78 17.61
N GLU A 36 -21.22 14.92 17.67
CA GLU A 36 -20.48 15.14 18.94
C GLU A 36 -20.37 16.62 19.33
N TYR A 37 -20.24 17.53 18.36
CA TYR A 37 -20.04 18.97 18.62
C TYR A 37 -21.33 19.81 18.49
N ILE A 38 -21.50 20.77 19.39
CA ILE A 38 -22.67 21.66 19.44
C ILE A 38 -22.80 22.50 18.17
N ASP A 39 -21.73 23.11 17.69
CA ASP A 39 -21.78 23.99 16.52
C ASP A 39 -22.10 23.23 15.23
N GLU A 40 -21.72 21.95 15.17
CA GLU A 40 -21.96 21.03 14.06
C GLU A 40 -23.43 20.60 14.00
N ILE A 41 -24.05 20.32 15.15
CA ILE A 41 -25.51 20.09 15.27
C ILE A 41 -26.29 21.24 14.64
N ILE A 42 -25.92 22.48 14.98
CA ILE A 42 -26.73 23.64 14.65
C ILE A 42 -26.61 23.99 13.14
N LEU A 43 -25.42 23.84 12.54
CA LEU A 43 -25.20 24.14 11.12
C LEU A 43 -25.73 23.04 10.19
N GLU A 44 -25.40 21.77 10.45
CA GLU A 44 -25.76 20.67 9.55
C GLU A 44 -27.26 20.34 9.59
N LEU A 45 -27.90 20.48 10.75
CA LEU A 45 -29.33 20.14 10.91
C LEU A 45 -30.27 21.27 10.54
N SER A 46 -29.76 22.49 10.32
CA SER A 46 -30.58 23.65 9.98
C SER A 46 -31.45 23.41 8.74
N GLN A 47 -30.89 22.76 7.71
CA GLN A 47 -31.60 22.43 6.49
C GLN A 47 -32.63 21.31 6.69
N ASP A 48 -32.29 20.30 7.51
CA ASP A 48 -33.19 19.20 7.86
C ASP A 48 -34.40 19.70 8.67
N TRP A 49 -34.20 20.67 9.56
CA TRP A 49 -35.30 21.29 10.32
C TRP A 49 -36.19 22.15 9.41
N CYS A 50 -35.62 22.98 8.54
CA CYS A 50 -36.40 23.71 7.54
C CYS A 50 -37.22 22.75 6.66
N ASN A 51 -36.67 21.57 6.32
CA ASN A 51 -37.40 20.55 5.57
C ASN A 51 -38.50 19.87 6.39
N LEU A 52 -38.24 19.55 7.67
CA LEU A 52 -39.22 18.94 8.58
C LEU A 52 -40.44 19.84 8.82
N PHE A 53 -40.21 21.13 9.07
CA PHE A 53 -41.26 22.12 9.31
C PHE A 53 -41.82 22.74 8.03
N ASN A 54 -41.33 22.32 6.86
CA ASN A 54 -41.65 22.91 5.57
C ASN A 54 -41.52 24.45 5.59
N ALA A 55 -40.43 24.95 6.17
CA ALA A 55 -40.20 26.35 6.43
C ALA A 55 -39.12 26.94 5.51
N ASP A 56 -39.18 28.25 5.27
CA ASP A 56 -38.20 28.97 4.47
C ASP A 56 -36.88 29.14 5.22
N ARG A 57 -36.97 29.53 6.50
CA ARG A 57 -35.81 29.86 7.32
C ARG A 57 -35.98 29.41 8.76
N LEU A 58 -34.86 29.19 9.41
CA LEU A 58 -34.76 28.92 10.83
C LEU A 58 -33.61 29.76 11.42
N THR A 59 -33.85 30.27 12.63
CA THR A 59 -32.85 30.94 13.46
C THR A 59 -32.80 30.26 14.82
N ILE A 60 -31.60 29.89 15.26
CA ILE A 60 -31.37 29.39 16.62
C ILE A 60 -30.60 30.47 17.37
N TYR A 61 -31.13 30.86 18.52
CA TYR A 61 -30.50 31.79 19.45
C TYR A 61 -29.99 31.02 20.66
N GLN A 62 -28.79 31.37 21.12
CA GLN A 62 -28.22 30.87 22.37
C GLN A 62 -28.20 31.99 23.40
N VAL A 63 -28.49 31.66 24.66
CA VAL A 63 -28.38 32.61 25.77
C VAL A 63 -26.90 32.94 26.00
N ASN A 64 -26.59 34.23 26.13
CA ASN A 64 -25.25 34.71 26.44
C ASN A 64 -24.85 34.37 27.89
N GLU A 65 -23.55 34.40 28.22
CA GLU A 65 -23.02 34.04 29.55
C GLU A 65 -23.66 34.84 30.69
N ASP A 66 -23.94 36.12 30.45
CA ASP A 66 -24.57 37.03 31.42
C ASP A 66 -26.08 36.80 31.59
N LYS A 67 -26.68 35.90 30.81
CA LYS A 67 -28.12 35.59 30.76
C LYS A 67 -29.02 36.81 30.53
N THR A 68 -28.50 37.91 29.99
CA THR A 68 -29.28 39.14 29.72
C THR A 68 -29.78 39.22 28.28
N SER A 69 -29.15 38.45 27.38
CA SER A 69 -29.37 38.55 25.95
C SER A 69 -29.25 37.19 25.27
N ILE A 70 -29.86 37.07 24.09
CA ILE A 70 -29.76 35.93 23.20
C ILE A 70 -29.02 36.33 21.92
N ILE A 71 -28.12 35.46 21.46
CA ILE A 71 -27.25 35.68 20.31
C ILE A 71 -27.56 34.63 19.25
N SER A 72 -27.85 35.06 18.02
CA SER A 72 -28.11 34.14 16.92
C SER A 72 -26.86 33.31 16.58
N LYS A 73 -26.97 31.98 16.55
CA LYS A 73 -25.88 31.07 16.17
C LYS A 73 -26.03 30.50 14.76
N VAL A 74 -27.25 30.34 14.27
CA VAL A 74 -27.53 29.90 12.89
C VAL A 74 -28.61 30.73 12.25
N LYS A 75 -28.39 31.04 10.96
CA LYS A 75 -29.30 31.81 10.11
C LYS A 75 -29.30 31.20 8.71
N THR A 76 -30.31 30.42 8.39
CA THR A 76 -30.47 29.95 7.01
C THR A 76 -30.89 31.13 6.12
N GLY A 77 -30.11 31.47 5.09
CA GLY A 77 -30.49 32.44 4.06
C GLY A 77 -30.05 33.90 4.25
N LEU A 78 -29.08 34.19 5.13
CA LEU A 78 -28.48 35.52 5.29
C LEU A 78 -26.96 35.47 5.01
N ASN A 79 -26.52 36.01 3.87
CA ASN A 79 -25.11 36.09 3.47
C ASN A 79 -24.27 37.12 4.28
N SER A 80 -24.64 37.44 5.52
CA SER A 80 -23.96 38.44 6.35
C SER A 80 -23.51 37.89 7.71
N PHE A 81 -22.20 37.90 7.95
CA PHE A 81 -21.47 37.38 9.12
C PHE A 81 -21.63 38.18 10.45
N LYS A 82 -22.74 38.87 10.69
CA LYS A 82 -22.95 39.53 12.00
C LYS A 82 -24.04 38.85 12.80
N ASP A 83 -23.70 38.34 13.98
CA ASP A 83 -24.65 37.81 14.95
C ASP A 83 -25.65 38.91 15.37
N ILE A 84 -26.92 38.53 15.48
CA ILE A 84 -27.97 39.40 16.01
C ILE A 84 -28.06 39.12 17.50
N LYS A 85 -27.73 40.14 18.30
CA LYS A 85 -27.89 40.13 19.76
C LYS A 85 -29.24 40.79 20.10
N LEU A 86 -30.13 40.06 20.75
CA LEU A 86 -31.42 40.56 21.24
C LEU A 86 -31.45 40.52 22.77
N PRO A 87 -31.96 41.56 23.45
CA PRO A 87 -32.18 41.50 24.89
C PRO A 87 -33.29 40.49 25.22
N ILE A 88 -33.14 39.76 26.32
CA ILE A 88 -34.20 38.91 26.89
C ILE A 88 -35.23 39.84 27.53
N SER A 89 -36.20 40.26 26.71
CA SER A 89 -37.25 41.22 27.06
C SER A 89 -38.47 41.00 26.16
N GLU A 90 -39.61 41.55 26.53
CA GLU A 90 -40.84 41.43 25.73
C GLU A 90 -40.83 42.26 24.43
N GLN A 91 -39.75 43.00 24.13
CA GLN A 91 -39.69 43.92 22.99
C GLN A 91 -39.45 43.23 21.63
N SER A 92 -39.15 41.94 21.62
CA SER A 92 -38.98 41.14 20.40
C SER A 92 -39.64 39.78 20.57
N ILE A 93 -40.03 39.14 19.47
CA ILE A 93 -40.69 37.83 19.51
C ILE A 93 -39.81 36.75 20.18
N ALA A 94 -38.54 36.63 19.77
CA ALA A 94 -37.61 35.70 20.39
C ALA A 94 -37.29 36.06 21.86
N GLY A 95 -37.18 37.36 22.18
CA GLY A 95 -37.00 37.82 23.55
C GLY A 95 -38.20 37.52 24.46
N PHE A 96 -39.42 37.69 23.95
CA PHE A 96 -40.65 37.37 24.68
C PHE A 96 -40.75 35.89 24.99
N VAL A 97 -40.41 35.02 24.03
CA VAL A 97 -40.35 33.56 24.24
C VAL A 97 -39.26 33.19 25.23
N ALA A 98 -38.10 33.86 25.19
CA ALA A 98 -37.04 33.67 26.19
C ALA A 98 -37.51 34.01 27.62
N VAL A 99 -38.21 35.15 27.79
CA VAL A 99 -38.73 35.59 29.10
C VAL A 99 -39.82 34.65 29.62
N ASN A 100 -40.82 34.38 28.78
CA ASN A 100 -42.04 33.67 29.19
C ASN A 100 -41.93 32.14 29.10
N LYS A 101 -40.86 31.64 28.46
CA LYS A 101 -40.60 30.20 28.24
C LYS A 101 -41.83 29.46 27.68
N ARG A 102 -42.53 30.11 26.74
CA ARG A 102 -43.74 29.59 26.10
C ARG A 102 -43.59 29.61 24.58
N VAL A 103 -44.05 28.53 23.94
CA VAL A 103 -44.15 28.45 22.48
C VAL A 103 -45.26 29.38 21.99
N ILE A 104 -44.99 30.10 20.90
CA ILE A 104 -45.98 30.92 20.20
C ILE A 104 -45.94 30.63 18.71
N ASN A 105 -47.12 30.64 18.10
CA ASN A 105 -47.32 30.42 16.67
C ASN A 105 -48.12 31.60 16.12
N ILE A 106 -47.41 32.48 15.42
CA ILE A 106 -47.94 33.75 14.92
C ILE A 106 -48.29 33.57 13.45
N ARG A 107 -49.53 33.91 13.09
CA ARG A 107 -50.07 33.77 11.73
C ARG A 107 -49.61 34.90 10.82
N ASP A 108 -49.56 36.14 11.33
CA ASP A 108 -48.96 37.28 10.65
C ASP A 108 -48.23 38.21 11.64
N VAL A 109 -46.89 38.25 11.57
CA VAL A 109 -46.08 39.10 12.44
C VAL A 109 -46.24 40.60 12.18
N TYR A 110 -46.96 41.00 11.13
CA TYR A 110 -47.35 42.39 10.89
C TYR A 110 -48.74 42.75 11.43
N ASP A 111 -49.50 41.77 11.94
CA ASP A 111 -50.76 42.02 12.65
C ASP A 111 -50.47 42.44 14.10
N ASP A 112 -50.48 43.75 14.34
CA ASP A 112 -50.24 44.30 15.66
C ASP A 112 -51.32 43.87 16.70
N ALA A 113 -52.54 43.50 16.28
CA ALA A 113 -53.57 42.99 17.18
C ALA A 113 -53.27 41.55 17.62
N GLU A 114 -52.78 40.71 16.70
CA GLU A 114 -52.29 39.37 17.01
C GLU A 114 -51.10 39.42 17.97
N LEU A 115 -50.10 40.27 17.71
CA LEU A 115 -48.94 40.43 18.61
C LEU A 115 -49.36 40.90 20.02
N LYS A 116 -50.26 41.89 20.09
CA LYS A 116 -50.78 42.42 21.37
C LYS A 116 -51.63 41.42 22.15
N SER A 117 -52.19 40.40 21.48
CA SER A 117 -52.88 39.30 22.16
C SER A 117 -51.95 38.42 22.99
N TYR A 118 -50.65 38.39 22.66
CA TYR A 118 -49.61 37.69 23.43
C TYR A 118 -48.99 38.57 24.52
N SER A 119 -48.60 39.81 24.21
CA SER A 119 -48.20 40.83 25.19
C SER A 119 -48.39 42.24 24.63
N PRO A 120 -48.82 43.21 25.45
CA PRO A 120 -48.95 44.62 25.04
C PRO A 120 -47.63 45.27 24.61
N HIS A 121 -46.48 44.67 24.98
CA HIS A 121 -45.14 45.18 24.65
C HIS A 121 -44.47 44.43 23.49
N LEU A 122 -45.12 43.39 22.96
CA LEU A 122 -44.58 42.55 21.89
C LEU A 122 -44.56 43.29 20.56
N ASN A 123 -43.38 43.34 19.94
CA ASN A 123 -43.19 43.98 18.64
C ASN A 123 -42.37 43.09 17.70
N PHE A 124 -42.73 43.07 16.42
CA PHE A 124 -41.90 42.49 15.37
C PHE A 124 -40.87 43.53 14.88
N LEU A 125 -39.61 43.11 14.75
CA LEU A 125 -38.52 43.98 14.31
C LEU A 125 -38.54 44.17 12.78
N LYS A 126 -39.49 44.98 12.29
CA LYS A 126 -39.73 45.28 10.86
C LYS A 126 -38.46 45.78 10.12
N ALA A 127 -37.51 46.37 10.84
CA ALA A 127 -36.23 46.82 10.31
C ALA A 127 -35.35 45.68 9.77
N VAL A 128 -35.49 44.45 10.30
CA VAL A 128 -34.73 43.28 9.84
C VAL A 128 -35.21 42.84 8.45
N ASP A 129 -36.52 42.78 8.24
CA ASP A 129 -37.12 42.51 6.93
C ASP A 129 -36.73 43.59 5.91
N ALA A 130 -36.85 44.87 6.28
CA ALA A 130 -36.50 45.98 5.41
C ALA A 130 -35.03 45.95 4.96
N LYS A 131 -34.10 45.56 5.85
CA LYS A 131 -32.67 45.48 5.54
C LYS A 131 -32.30 44.27 4.68
N THR A 132 -33.05 43.18 4.78
CA THR A 132 -32.73 41.91 4.12
C THR A 132 -33.51 41.69 2.82
N GLY A 133 -34.53 42.53 2.56
CA GLY A 133 -35.44 42.36 1.42
C GLY A 133 -36.35 41.12 1.55
N TYR A 134 -36.32 40.44 2.69
CA TYR A 134 -37.10 39.25 2.96
C TYR A 134 -38.35 39.62 3.75
N ARG A 135 -39.51 39.07 3.35
CA ARG A 135 -40.79 39.33 4.01
C ARG A 135 -41.14 38.20 4.97
N THR A 136 -41.08 38.46 6.26
CA THR A 136 -41.58 37.57 7.30
C THR A 136 -43.09 37.74 7.46
N LYS A 137 -43.81 36.63 7.42
CA LYS A 137 -45.26 36.54 7.61
C LYS A 137 -45.58 35.66 8.81
N GLN A 138 -45.21 34.38 8.78
CA GLN A 138 -45.52 33.42 9.85
C GLN A 138 -44.28 33.12 10.69
N MET A 139 -44.47 32.96 12.00
CA MET A 139 -43.38 32.58 12.90
C MET A 139 -43.84 31.59 13.97
N LEU A 140 -43.19 30.43 14.01
CA LEU A 140 -43.28 29.46 15.11
C LEU A 140 -42.01 29.57 15.95
N VAL A 141 -42.16 29.97 17.22
CA VAL A 141 -41.03 30.27 18.10
C VAL A 141 -41.14 29.49 19.40
N ALA A 142 -40.09 28.75 19.75
CA ALA A 142 -40.08 27.85 20.90
C ALA A 142 -38.82 28.06 21.76
N PRO A 143 -38.93 27.98 23.10
CA PRO A 143 -37.79 28.10 23.99
C PRO A 143 -37.07 26.75 24.13
N ILE A 144 -35.74 26.80 24.20
CA ILE A 144 -34.91 25.65 24.56
C ILE A 144 -34.67 25.75 26.06
N VAL A 145 -35.33 24.90 26.82
CA VAL A 145 -35.32 24.93 28.29
C VAL A 145 -34.82 23.59 28.82
N ASP A 146 -33.92 23.62 29.81
CA ASP A 146 -33.49 22.39 30.48
C ASP A 146 -34.70 21.75 31.19
N PRO A 147 -35.05 20.49 30.87
CA PRO A 147 -36.25 19.86 31.42
C PRO A 147 -36.17 19.62 32.94
N LYS A 148 -34.97 19.59 33.54
CA LYS A 148 -34.78 19.41 34.99
C LYS A 148 -34.65 20.74 35.75
N THR A 149 -33.82 21.67 35.27
CA THR A 149 -33.56 22.93 35.98
C THR A 149 -34.51 24.05 35.60
N ARG A 150 -35.26 23.88 34.50
CA ARG A 150 -36.07 24.91 33.85
C ARG A 150 -35.28 26.15 33.43
N ASP A 151 -33.96 26.05 33.31
CA ASP A 151 -33.12 27.15 32.81
C ASP A 151 -33.29 27.34 31.31
N LEU A 152 -33.28 28.60 30.87
CA LEU A 152 -33.29 28.92 29.45
C LEU A 152 -31.88 28.71 28.88
N ILE A 153 -31.77 27.88 27.85
CA ILE A 153 -30.53 27.61 27.10
C ILE A 153 -30.51 28.42 25.80
N GLY A 154 -31.67 28.58 25.17
CA GLY A 154 -31.78 29.24 23.87
C GLY A 154 -33.23 29.41 23.40
N VAL A 155 -33.40 29.86 22.16
CA VAL A 155 -34.71 30.02 21.49
C VAL A 155 -34.58 29.59 20.03
N VAL A 156 -35.52 28.79 19.54
CA VAL A 156 -35.64 28.45 18.11
C VAL A 156 -36.76 29.28 17.50
N GLN A 157 -36.50 29.86 16.34
CA GLN A 157 -37.44 30.61 15.54
C GLN A 157 -37.51 30.01 14.13
N ILE A 158 -38.68 29.48 13.76
CA ILE A 158 -38.99 28.95 12.43
C ILE A 158 -39.85 29.99 11.70
N ILE A 159 -39.47 30.32 10.47
CA ILE A 159 -39.98 31.48 9.74
C ILE A 159 -40.56 31.04 8.40
N ASN A 160 -41.79 31.47 8.15
CA ASN A 160 -42.60 31.26 6.95
C ASN A 160 -42.75 29.80 6.53
N SER A 161 -43.98 29.29 6.49
CA SER A 161 -44.20 28.01 5.84
C SER A 161 -44.12 28.18 4.31
N LYS A 162 -43.47 27.24 3.63
CA LYS A 162 -43.37 27.19 2.17
C LYS A 162 -44.73 27.08 1.47
N ASN A 163 -45.75 26.59 2.17
CA ASN A 163 -47.13 26.52 1.67
C ASN A 163 -47.93 27.82 1.93
N GLY A 164 -47.32 28.82 2.60
CA GLY A 164 -47.94 30.10 2.92
C GLY A 164 -49.04 30.06 4.00
N GLN A 165 -49.25 28.92 4.67
CA GLN A 165 -50.25 28.72 5.73
C GLN A 165 -49.59 28.69 7.12
N PRO A 166 -50.31 29.10 8.20
CA PRO A 166 -49.78 29.00 9.56
C PRO A 166 -49.34 27.58 9.91
N PHE A 167 -48.33 27.46 10.77
CA PHE A 167 -47.83 26.15 11.18
C PHE A 167 -48.94 25.34 11.87
N PRO A 168 -49.23 24.11 11.47
CA PRO A 168 -50.29 23.30 12.08
C PRO A 168 -49.90 22.86 13.51
N PRO A 169 -50.86 22.49 14.38
CA PRO A 169 -50.59 22.11 15.77
C PRO A 169 -49.56 20.98 15.94
N ILE A 170 -49.49 20.03 15.00
CA ILE A 170 -48.47 18.97 15.03
C ILE A 170 -47.03 19.50 14.97
N MET A 171 -46.82 20.63 14.29
CA MET A 171 -45.51 21.28 14.25
C MET A 171 -45.19 22.03 15.55
N GLU A 172 -46.20 22.51 16.28
CA GLU A 172 -46.00 23.05 17.62
C GLU A 172 -45.52 21.95 18.58
N GLU A 173 -46.13 20.76 18.53
CA GLU A 173 -45.69 19.60 19.30
C GLU A 173 -44.28 19.14 18.89
N GLY A 174 -44.01 19.08 17.58
CA GLY A 174 -42.71 18.68 17.04
C GLY A 174 -41.56 19.62 17.41
N VAL A 175 -41.79 20.95 17.42
CA VAL A 175 -40.75 21.91 17.80
C VAL A 175 -40.43 21.83 19.29
N VAL A 176 -41.42 21.57 20.15
CA VAL A 176 -41.21 21.33 21.58
C VAL A 176 -40.32 20.12 21.79
N GLN A 177 -40.66 18.99 21.15
CA GLN A 177 -39.89 17.75 21.28
C GLN A 177 -38.42 17.94 20.85
N LEU A 178 -38.17 18.64 19.75
CA LEU A 178 -36.80 18.93 19.31
C LEU A 178 -36.08 19.90 20.25
N CYS A 179 -36.76 20.89 20.82
CA CYS A 179 -36.16 21.80 21.80
C CYS A 179 -35.76 21.05 23.07
N GLU A 180 -36.54 20.07 23.51
CA GLU A 180 -36.17 19.19 24.64
C GLU A 180 -34.95 18.33 24.32
N THR A 181 -34.90 17.73 23.12
CA THR A 181 -33.73 16.96 22.67
C THR A 181 -32.48 17.83 22.62
N LEU A 182 -32.58 19.05 22.07
CA LEU A 182 -31.49 20.01 22.04
C LEU A 182 -31.04 20.42 23.45
N ALA A 183 -31.98 20.65 24.38
CA ALA A 183 -31.66 20.98 25.75
C ALA A 183 -30.83 19.88 26.44
N ILE A 184 -31.20 18.62 26.22
CA ILE A 184 -30.46 17.46 26.75
C ILE A 184 -29.08 17.36 26.11
N ALA A 185 -28.98 17.53 24.79
CA ALA A 185 -27.71 17.50 24.06
C ALA A 185 -26.77 18.62 24.50
N PHE A 186 -27.28 19.85 24.70
CA PHE A 186 -26.50 20.97 25.23
C PHE A 186 -26.01 20.71 26.64
N ARG A 187 -26.84 20.13 27.52
CA ARG A 187 -26.47 19.84 28.91
C ARG A 187 -25.45 18.72 29.05
N GLN A 188 -25.61 17.61 28.33
CA GLN A 188 -24.66 16.47 28.38
C GLN A 188 -23.25 16.88 27.93
N ARG A 189 -23.15 17.98 27.19
CA ARG A 189 -21.91 18.49 26.58
C ARG A 189 -21.43 19.81 27.20
N GLN A 190 -22.29 20.47 27.99
CA GLN A 190 -21.91 21.46 28.99
C GLN A 190 -21.57 20.77 30.32
N GLY A 191 -20.48 19.99 30.31
CA GLY A 191 -19.77 19.66 31.54
C GLY A 191 -19.18 20.92 32.20
N PRO A 192 -18.84 20.88 33.50
CA PRO A 192 -18.44 22.07 34.25
C PRO A 192 -17.08 22.61 33.78
N MET A 193 -16.98 23.96 33.76
CA MET A 193 -15.85 24.81 33.38
C MET A 193 -15.47 24.78 31.90
N ALA A 194 -15.22 25.95 31.31
CA ALA A 194 -14.46 26.09 30.08
C ALA A 194 -13.26 25.14 30.19
N VAL A 195 -13.22 24.12 29.35
CA VAL A 195 -12.12 23.14 29.35
C VAL A 195 -10.87 23.97 29.18
N ARG A 196 -10.07 24.05 30.24
CA ARG A 196 -8.80 24.77 30.16
C ARG A 196 -8.03 24.13 29.02
N THR A 197 -7.81 24.86 27.95
CA THR A 197 -7.02 24.32 26.85
C THR A 197 -5.55 24.52 27.18
N LYS A 198 -4.69 23.68 26.60
CA LYS A 198 -3.23 23.83 26.74
C LYS A 198 -2.67 25.15 26.18
N TYR A 199 -3.51 25.97 25.54
CA TYR A 199 -3.18 27.27 24.97
C TYR A 199 -3.80 28.46 25.74
N ASP A 200 -4.58 28.23 26.80
CA ASP A 200 -5.22 29.30 27.57
C ASP A 200 -4.19 30.25 28.21
N ALA A 201 -3.01 29.72 28.53
CA ALA A 201 -1.89 30.50 29.04
C ALA A 201 -1.41 31.58 28.04
N LEU A 202 -1.63 31.39 26.73
CA LEU A 202 -1.36 32.43 25.72
C LEU A 202 -2.30 33.63 25.89
N VAL A 203 -3.55 33.39 26.31
CA VAL A 203 -4.54 34.44 26.57
C VAL A 203 -4.27 35.12 27.91
N SER A 204 -4.01 34.33 28.96
CA SER A 204 -3.71 34.90 30.29
C SER A 204 -2.42 35.72 30.31
N ASN A 205 -1.45 35.37 29.46
CA ASN A 205 -0.18 36.08 29.32
C ASN A 205 -0.24 37.20 28.25
N ALA A 206 -1.44 37.52 27.74
CA ALA A 206 -1.68 38.56 26.74
C ALA A 206 -0.85 38.42 25.45
N VAL A 207 -0.52 37.18 25.06
CA VAL A 207 0.17 36.87 23.79
C VAL A 207 -0.82 36.95 22.62
N ILE A 208 -2.06 36.48 22.85
CA ILE A 208 -3.20 36.60 21.93
C ILE A 208 -4.47 36.87 22.74
N SER A 209 -5.50 37.42 22.10
CA SER A 209 -6.83 37.57 22.68
C SER A 209 -7.62 36.26 22.66
N ALA A 210 -8.67 36.16 23.49
CA ALA A 210 -9.58 35.02 23.47
C ALA A 210 -10.28 34.86 22.10
N GLU A 211 -10.60 35.98 21.44
CA GLU A 211 -11.21 35.99 20.11
C GLU A 211 -10.25 35.47 19.03
N GLU A 212 -8.95 35.80 19.12
CA GLU A 212 -7.91 35.30 18.23
C GLU A 212 -7.66 33.80 18.42
N LEU A 213 -7.66 33.31 19.66
CA LEU A 213 -7.54 31.87 19.94
C LEU A 213 -8.73 31.09 19.35
N GLU A 214 -9.95 31.62 19.47
CA GLU A 214 -11.15 31.02 18.87
C GLU A 214 -11.10 31.07 17.32
N LEU A 215 -10.54 32.13 16.74
CA LEU A 215 -10.33 32.24 15.29
C LEU A 215 -9.28 31.24 14.80
N ALA A 216 -8.18 31.06 15.55
CA ALA A 216 -7.14 30.08 15.26
C ALA A 216 -7.70 28.65 15.29
N GLN A 217 -8.51 28.32 16.30
CA GLN A 217 -9.20 27.03 16.39
C GLN A 217 -10.11 26.77 15.17
N ARG A 218 -10.85 27.79 14.73
CA ARG A 218 -11.71 27.68 13.53
C ARG A 218 -10.89 27.54 12.24
N SER A 219 -9.80 28.28 12.09
CA SER A 219 -8.92 28.20 10.92
C SER A 219 -8.24 26.82 10.83
N ALA A 220 -7.75 26.29 11.96
CA ALA A 220 -7.17 24.94 12.06
C ALA A 220 -8.16 23.85 11.61
N ARG A 221 -9.41 23.91 12.11
CA ARG A 221 -10.48 22.98 11.70
C ARG A 221 -10.82 23.09 10.21
N ARG A 222 -10.93 24.32 9.68
CA ARG A 222 -11.27 24.55 8.26
C ARG A 222 -10.18 24.06 7.31
N LYS A 223 -8.91 24.23 7.69
CA LYS A 223 -7.75 23.86 6.87
C LYS A 223 -7.26 22.44 7.13
N ASN A 224 -7.84 21.75 8.12
CA ASN A 224 -7.39 20.44 8.59
C ASN A 224 -5.89 20.44 8.97
N LEU A 225 -5.47 21.49 9.69
CA LEU A 225 -4.10 21.68 10.19
C LEU A 225 -4.09 21.66 11.72
N ASP A 226 -2.93 21.39 12.31
CA ASP A 226 -2.77 21.51 13.76
C ASP A 226 -2.89 22.97 14.21
N ILE A 227 -3.52 23.18 15.38
CA ILE A 227 -3.74 24.51 15.93
C ILE A 227 -2.42 25.24 16.24
N GLU A 228 -1.37 24.51 16.63
CA GLU A 228 -0.04 25.09 16.86
C GLU A 228 0.51 25.71 15.57
N THR A 229 0.37 25.02 14.43
CA THR A 229 0.78 25.54 13.11
C THR A 229 0.05 26.83 12.77
N VAL A 230 -1.27 26.88 13.00
CA VAL A 230 -2.07 28.08 12.74
C VAL A 230 -1.68 29.23 13.67
N LEU A 231 -1.49 28.96 14.96
CA LEU A 231 -1.07 29.97 15.94
C LEU A 231 0.29 30.57 15.56
N MET A 232 1.22 29.77 15.04
CA MET A 232 2.53 30.25 14.59
C MET A 232 2.45 31.01 13.25
N ASP A 233 1.81 30.43 12.25
CA ASP A 233 1.89 30.94 10.87
C ASP A 233 0.91 32.10 10.61
N GLU A 234 -0.29 32.05 11.17
CA GLU A 234 -1.35 33.06 10.95
C GLU A 234 -1.38 34.13 12.05
N PHE A 235 -1.19 33.72 13.30
CA PHE A 235 -1.26 34.61 14.47
C PHE A 235 0.11 35.01 15.01
N GLN A 236 1.19 34.58 14.36
CA GLN A 236 2.58 34.99 14.66
C GLN A 236 3.00 34.73 16.11
N VAL A 237 2.41 33.71 16.76
CA VAL A 237 2.79 33.29 18.10
C VAL A 237 4.17 32.64 18.04
N LYS A 238 5.11 33.18 18.82
CA LYS A 238 6.49 32.68 18.85
C LYS A 238 6.58 31.34 19.58
N THR A 239 7.44 30.45 19.12
CA THR A 239 7.67 29.11 19.69
C THR A 239 7.91 29.11 21.21
N PRO A 240 8.72 30.02 21.79
CA PRO A 240 8.92 30.05 23.24
C PRO A 240 7.64 30.35 24.04
N ALA A 241 6.77 31.24 23.52
CA ALA A 241 5.51 31.56 24.19
C ALA A 241 4.53 30.37 24.17
N LEU A 242 4.55 29.58 23.09
CA LEU A 242 3.84 28.29 22.99
C LEU A 242 4.41 27.27 23.98
N GLY A 243 5.73 27.12 24.05
CA GLY A 243 6.40 26.26 25.02
C GLY A 243 6.05 26.60 26.48
N ASP A 244 6.05 27.88 26.82
CA ASP A 244 5.68 28.37 28.16
C ASP A 244 4.21 28.08 28.50
N ALA A 245 3.30 28.23 27.52
CA ALA A 245 1.90 27.90 27.69
C ALA A 245 1.68 26.40 27.96
N LEU A 246 2.37 25.54 27.19
CA LEU A 246 2.34 24.09 27.38
C LEU A 246 2.95 23.68 28.73
N SER A 247 4.06 24.31 29.13
CA SER A 247 4.72 24.10 30.42
C SER A 247 3.80 24.42 31.60
N ALA A 248 3.10 25.57 31.54
CA ALA A 248 2.12 25.97 32.54
C ALA A 248 0.92 25.02 32.62
N TYR A 249 0.48 24.46 31.49
CA TYR A 249 -0.63 23.53 31.43
C TYR A 249 -0.29 22.14 31.99
N PHE A 250 0.81 21.53 31.53
CA PHE A 250 1.21 20.17 31.93
C PHE A 250 2.00 20.11 33.24
N GLY A 251 2.41 21.25 33.79
CA GLY A 251 3.19 21.33 35.03
C GLY A 251 4.58 20.69 34.91
N VAL A 252 5.17 20.69 33.70
CA VAL A 252 6.53 20.20 33.44
C VAL A 252 7.35 21.24 32.70
N PRO A 253 8.69 21.28 32.87
CA PRO A 253 9.53 22.26 32.17
C PRO A 253 9.43 22.14 30.65
N TYR A 254 9.48 23.28 29.96
CA TYR A 254 9.62 23.36 28.50
C TYR A 254 11.06 23.06 28.07
N GLU A 255 11.22 22.22 27.05
CA GLU A 255 12.51 21.90 26.42
C GLU A 255 12.49 22.32 24.94
N PRO A 256 13.27 23.37 24.56
CA PRO A 256 13.36 23.81 23.18
C PRO A 256 14.26 22.91 22.31
N ALA A 257 14.15 23.06 21.00
CA ALA A 257 15.12 22.47 20.07
C ALA A 257 16.49 23.15 20.25
N LYS A 258 17.55 22.35 20.42
CA LYS A 258 18.91 22.82 20.67
C LYS A 258 19.81 22.41 19.49
N PRO A 259 20.36 23.36 18.70
CA PRO A 259 21.19 23.04 17.54
C PRO A 259 22.45 22.22 17.86
N ASP A 260 22.95 22.36 19.09
CA ASP A 260 24.14 21.73 19.65
C ASP A 260 23.83 20.47 20.49
N ARG A 261 22.59 19.96 20.42
CA ARG A 261 22.18 18.78 21.20
C ARG A 261 23.01 17.55 20.81
N ILE A 262 23.73 17.02 21.79
CA ILE A 262 24.54 15.81 21.65
C ILE A 262 23.61 14.60 21.69
N ARG A 263 23.74 13.73 20.70
CA ARG A 263 23.00 12.46 20.62
C ARG A 263 23.54 11.48 21.65
N SER A 264 22.69 10.97 22.55
CA SER A 264 23.05 9.90 23.50
C SER A 264 22.69 8.52 22.93
N PRO A 265 23.66 7.73 22.43
CA PRO A 265 23.38 6.48 21.72
C PRO A 265 22.77 5.40 22.62
N ASP A 266 23.17 5.35 23.89
CA ASP A 266 22.67 4.38 24.87
C ASP A 266 21.16 4.50 25.12
N LEU A 267 20.64 5.74 25.09
CA LEU A 267 19.21 5.98 25.23
C LEU A 267 18.48 5.59 23.94
N LEU A 268 19.04 5.85 22.76
CA LEU A 268 18.35 5.66 21.48
C LEU A 268 18.54 4.27 20.85
N ARG A 269 19.34 3.39 21.45
CA ARG A 269 19.75 2.07 20.92
C ARG A 269 18.60 1.19 20.41
N ASN A 270 17.41 1.29 21.01
CA ASN A 270 16.23 0.49 20.66
C ASN A 270 15.05 1.36 20.15
N MET A 271 15.30 2.61 19.74
CA MET A 271 14.26 3.53 19.30
C MET A 271 14.43 3.87 17.82
N SER A 272 13.36 3.69 17.04
CA SER A 272 13.29 4.21 15.67
C SER A 272 12.63 5.58 15.64
N ARG A 273 12.91 6.38 14.61
CA ARG A 273 12.23 7.65 14.36
C ARG A 273 10.70 7.49 14.34
N GLU A 274 10.23 6.50 13.58
CA GLU A 274 8.78 6.20 13.44
C GLU A 274 8.14 5.81 14.78
N PHE A 275 8.85 5.09 15.64
CA PHE A 275 8.38 4.78 16.99
C PHE A 275 8.24 6.05 17.85
N CYS A 276 9.21 6.97 17.78
CA CYS A 276 9.16 8.25 18.49
C CYS A 276 8.03 9.14 17.97
N GLU A 277 7.83 9.20 16.66
CA GLU A 277 6.75 9.98 16.02
C GLU A 277 5.37 9.41 16.38
N THR A 278 5.19 8.09 16.28
CA THR A 278 3.92 7.42 16.59
C THR A 278 3.56 7.56 18.07
N ASN A 279 4.54 7.46 18.97
CA ASN A 279 4.31 7.57 20.41
C ASN A 279 4.44 9.00 20.94
N MET A 280 4.89 9.96 20.12
CA MET A 280 5.03 11.39 20.43
C MET A 280 5.95 11.72 21.61
N TRP A 281 7.03 10.95 21.79
CA TRP A 281 8.07 11.20 22.80
C TRP A 281 9.44 10.71 22.35
N VAL A 282 10.51 11.29 22.91
CA VAL A 282 11.90 10.89 22.67
C VAL A 282 12.77 11.14 23.92
N PRO A 283 13.67 10.20 24.30
CA PRO A 283 14.62 10.42 25.38
C PRO A 283 15.78 11.28 24.87
N LEU A 284 16.25 12.20 25.71
CA LEU A 284 17.26 13.19 25.32
C LEU A 284 18.62 12.90 25.96
N GLU A 285 18.65 12.79 27.28
CA GLU A 285 19.89 12.70 28.06
C GLU A 285 19.63 11.94 29.38
N ASP A 286 20.66 11.27 29.88
CA ASP A 286 20.63 10.60 31.19
C ASP A 286 21.38 11.49 32.19
N THR A 287 20.66 11.99 33.18
CA THR A 287 21.19 12.92 34.18
C THR A 287 21.19 12.27 35.56
N LYS A 288 21.90 12.86 36.53
CA LYS A 288 21.88 12.39 37.92
C LYS A 288 20.47 12.35 38.52
N ASP A 289 19.54 13.13 37.98
CA ASP A 289 18.14 13.22 38.41
C ASP A 289 17.20 12.24 37.69
N GLY A 290 17.67 11.57 36.64
CA GLY A 290 16.94 10.63 35.80
C GLY A 290 17.09 10.88 34.28
N ILE A 291 16.46 10.03 33.47
CA ILE A 291 16.39 10.16 32.02
C ILE A 291 15.41 11.29 31.67
N VAL A 292 15.90 12.28 30.95
CA VAL A 292 15.08 13.40 30.46
C VAL A 292 14.35 12.96 29.20
N VAL A 293 13.02 13.05 29.20
CA VAL A 293 12.15 12.67 28.09
C VAL A 293 11.38 13.89 27.59
N MET A 294 11.58 14.22 26.33
CA MET A 294 10.81 15.23 25.61
C MET A 294 9.54 14.59 25.05
N ALA A 295 8.38 15.17 25.32
CA ALA A 295 7.09 14.68 24.83
C ALA A 295 6.17 15.83 24.41
N LEU A 296 5.32 15.57 23.40
CA LEU A 296 4.27 16.51 22.99
C LEU A 296 3.10 16.54 23.99
N ASP A 297 2.85 15.40 24.63
CA ASP A 297 1.87 15.24 25.71
C ASP A 297 2.47 14.38 26.83
N PRO A 298 3.06 15.01 27.85
CA PRO A 298 3.66 14.32 28.99
C PRO A 298 2.66 13.46 29.81
N GLU A 299 1.40 13.88 29.92
CA GLU A 299 0.39 13.14 30.69
C GLU A 299 -0.01 11.85 29.97
N ARG A 300 -0.28 11.93 28.67
CA ARG A 300 -0.55 10.76 27.83
C ARG A 300 0.62 9.79 27.83
N THR A 301 1.84 10.33 27.74
CA THR A 301 3.08 9.53 27.74
C THR A 301 3.31 8.84 29.09
N ARG A 302 2.96 9.48 30.21
CA ARG A 302 2.96 8.84 31.54
C ARG A 302 1.90 7.75 31.66
N ALA A 303 0.69 8.02 31.19
CA ALA A 303 -0.45 7.10 31.28
C ALA A 303 -0.24 5.82 30.46
N SER A 304 0.40 5.93 29.29
CA SER A 304 0.69 4.78 28.42
C SER A 304 1.71 3.81 29.02
N ARG A 305 2.51 4.25 30.01
CA ARG A 305 3.63 3.52 30.60
C ARG A 305 4.69 3.06 29.60
N VAL A 306 4.64 3.50 28.34
CA VAL A 306 5.53 3.07 27.26
C VAL A 306 6.99 3.41 27.60
N VAL A 307 7.25 4.61 28.13
CA VAL A 307 8.60 5.04 28.54
C VAL A 307 9.15 4.14 29.65
N ASN A 308 8.33 3.79 30.64
CA ASN A 308 8.75 2.92 31.75
C ASN A 308 8.98 1.47 31.29
N ASN A 309 8.29 1.02 30.24
CA ASN A 309 8.56 -0.29 29.65
C ASN A 309 9.90 -0.31 28.90
N VAL A 310 10.27 0.80 28.26
CA VAL A 310 11.57 0.96 27.58
C VAL A 310 12.71 1.13 28.59
N TYR A 311 12.48 1.86 29.70
CA TYR A 311 13.47 2.11 30.76
C TYR A 311 12.95 1.70 32.16
N PRO A 312 12.82 0.40 32.45
CA PRO A 312 12.12 -0.10 33.65
C PRO A 312 12.83 0.17 34.99
N LYS A 313 14.10 0.58 34.99
CA LYS A 313 14.90 0.83 36.20
C LYS A 313 15.33 2.29 36.36
N SER A 314 14.91 3.17 35.46
CA SER A 314 15.36 4.56 35.42
C SER A 314 14.27 5.49 35.94
N LYS A 315 14.68 6.51 36.70
CA LYS A 315 13.79 7.62 37.05
C LYS A 315 13.58 8.48 35.81
N ILE A 316 12.34 8.83 35.47
CA ILE A 316 12.00 9.58 34.26
C ILE A 316 11.64 11.02 34.61
N VAL A 317 12.27 11.97 33.92
CA VAL A 317 12.00 13.41 34.02
C VAL A 317 11.36 13.88 32.71
N TYR A 318 10.06 14.12 32.73
CA TYR A 318 9.33 14.59 31.55
C TYR A 318 9.51 16.09 31.34
N LYS A 319 9.71 16.49 30.09
CA LYS A 319 9.69 17.87 29.61
C LYS A 319 8.77 17.98 28.41
N VAL A 320 8.08 19.10 28.27
CA VAL A 320 7.17 19.36 27.15
C VAL A 320 7.88 20.15 26.06
N THR A 321 7.47 19.95 24.81
CA THR A 321 7.96 20.75 23.66
C THR A 321 6.84 21.02 22.66
N THR A 322 7.12 21.81 21.64
CA THR A 322 6.20 22.12 20.54
C THR A 322 6.30 21.08 19.42
N GLN A 323 5.26 20.89 18.60
CA GLN A 323 5.27 19.97 17.45
C GLN A 323 6.45 20.26 16.50
N ARG A 324 6.70 21.54 16.22
CA ARG A 324 7.79 21.95 15.32
C ARG A 324 9.17 21.60 15.88
N GLU A 325 9.38 21.85 17.16
CA GLU A 325 10.66 21.56 17.83
C GLU A 325 10.87 20.07 18.08
N PHE A 326 9.79 19.30 18.29
CA PHE A 326 9.86 17.85 18.36
C PHE A 326 10.35 17.26 17.04
N VAL A 327 9.77 17.67 15.91
CA VAL A 327 10.21 17.21 14.58
C VAL A 327 11.66 17.62 14.32
N GLN A 328 12.05 18.86 14.64
CA GLN A 328 13.45 19.32 14.52
C GLN A 328 14.41 18.48 15.37
N THR A 329 14.01 18.15 16.60
CA THR A 329 14.81 17.31 17.50
C THR A 329 14.92 15.87 16.97
N LEU A 330 13.85 15.32 16.39
CA LEU A 330 13.90 14.01 15.74
C LEU A 330 14.78 14.01 14.48
N ASP A 331 14.70 15.05 13.65
CA ASP A 331 15.57 15.19 12.48
C ASP A 331 17.05 15.25 12.89
N GLN A 332 17.36 15.90 14.02
CA GLN A 332 18.71 15.95 14.57
C GLN A 332 19.17 14.61 15.17
N LEU A 333 18.29 13.89 15.87
CA LEU A 333 18.63 12.63 16.55
C LEU A 333 18.66 11.41 15.61
N PHE A 334 17.87 11.42 14.53
CA PHE A 334 17.68 10.28 13.63
C PHE A 334 18.05 10.57 12.16
N GLY A 335 18.34 11.82 11.80
CA GLY A 335 18.56 12.26 10.42
C GLY A 335 17.26 12.69 9.73
N GLY A 336 17.32 13.79 8.96
CA GLY A 336 16.18 14.33 8.20
C GLY A 336 15.85 13.52 6.94
N ALA A 337 14.57 13.43 6.59
CA ALA A 337 14.07 12.77 5.38
C ALA A 337 14.60 13.37 4.06
N GLY A 338 15.15 14.60 4.10
CA GLY A 338 15.70 15.31 2.94
C GLY A 338 17.20 15.16 2.71
N MET A 339 17.92 14.37 3.51
CA MET A 339 19.39 14.19 3.39
C MET A 339 19.81 12.82 2.80
N LEU A 340 18.85 12.01 2.34
CA LEU A 340 19.13 10.67 1.80
C LEU A 340 19.43 10.63 0.29
N ASP A 341 19.33 11.76 -0.42
CA ASP A 341 19.66 11.86 -1.85
C ASP A 341 21.14 12.18 -2.11
N ASP A 342 21.92 12.53 -1.08
CA ASP A 342 23.37 12.69 -1.18
C ASP A 342 24.07 11.48 -0.55
N THR A 343 23.88 10.29 -1.15
CA THR A 343 24.75 9.15 -0.87
C THR A 343 26.12 9.48 -1.47
N GLY A 344 27.05 9.98 -0.65
CA GLY A 344 28.42 10.29 -1.05
C GLY A 344 29.14 9.14 -1.76
N ASP A 345 30.33 9.42 -2.31
CA ASP A 345 31.09 8.40 -3.03
C ASP A 345 31.44 7.23 -2.11
N ILE A 346 31.30 6.01 -2.62
CA ILE A 346 31.57 4.77 -1.88
C ILE A 346 33.04 4.71 -1.46
N GLY A 347 33.93 5.29 -2.27
CA GLY A 347 35.35 5.42 -1.94
C GLY A 347 35.57 6.22 -0.66
N ASP A 348 34.82 7.30 -0.47
CA ASP A 348 34.93 8.16 0.72
C ASP A 348 34.33 7.46 1.95
N LEU A 349 33.19 6.75 1.78
CA LEU A 349 32.59 5.93 2.85
C LEU A 349 33.55 4.85 3.33
N LEU A 350 34.23 4.15 2.41
CA LEU A 350 35.24 3.14 2.76
C LEU A 350 36.51 3.74 3.37
N GLY A 351 36.98 4.88 2.86
CA GLY A 351 38.16 5.57 3.39
C GLY A 351 37.98 5.91 4.87
N ASN A 352 36.81 6.44 5.23
CA ASN A 352 36.46 6.71 6.63
C ASN A 352 36.40 5.42 7.47
N LEU A 353 35.86 4.32 6.93
CA LEU A 353 35.78 3.03 7.63
C LEU A 353 37.15 2.35 7.82
N ASP A 354 38.09 2.53 6.88
CA ASP A 354 39.46 1.99 6.94
C ASP A 354 40.35 2.82 7.89
N GLU A 355 40.26 4.16 7.85
CA GLU A 355 41.01 5.04 8.76
C GLU A 355 40.63 4.83 10.24
N GLU A 356 39.36 4.53 10.53
CA GLU A 356 38.88 4.28 11.89
C GLU A 356 39.16 2.85 12.39
N ALA A 357 39.37 1.88 11.50
CA ALA A 357 39.69 0.49 11.86
C ALA A 357 41.13 0.32 12.40
N ASP A 358 42.07 1.20 12.01
CA ASP A 358 43.45 1.18 12.50
C ASP A 358 43.58 1.77 13.93
N PHE A 359 42.56 2.49 14.43
CA PHE A 359 42.54 3.03 15.80
C PHE A 359 42.03 2.06 16.87
N GLU A 360 41.44 0.91 16.50
CA GLU A 360 40.88 -0.08 17.46
C GLU A 360 41.92 -0.93 18.20
N ALA A 361 43.23 -0.65 18.04
CA ALA A 361 44.28 -1.33 18.81
C ALA A 361 44.45 -0.79 20.25
N ALA A 362 43.72 0.25 20.68
CA ALA A 362 43.83 0.81 22.02
C ALA A 362 42.52 1.44 22.57
N GLY A 363 41.71 0.64 23.26
CA GLY A 363 40.76 1.11 24.30
C GLY A 363 39.29 1.31 23.89
N ASP A 364 38.40 0.80 24.75
CA ASP A 364 36.94 0.68 24.61
C ASP A 364 36.13 2.01 24.57
N ASP A 365 35.01 1.93 23.83
CA ASP A 365 33.68 2.53 24.11
C ASP A 365 33.30 3.97 23.71
N ILE A 366 33.99 4.69 22.82
CA ILE A 366 33.56 6.05 22.37
C ILE A 366 33.31 6.21 20.85
N SER A 367 33.57 5.20 20.00
CA SER A 367 33.53 5.34 18.52
C SER A 367 32.29 4.76 17.80
N SER A 368 31.27 4.21 18.50
CA SER A 368 30.25 3.38 17.83
C SER A 368 29.22 4.13 16.96
N ALA A 369 28.90 5.40 17.26
CA ALA A 369 27.77 6.10 16.63
C ALA A 369 28.08 6.68 15.23
N ALA A 370 29.33 7.05 14.96
CA ALA A 370 29.77 7.49 13.63
C ALA A 370 29.84 6.29 12.68
N ASN A 371 30.45 5.20 13.15
CA ASN A 371 30.55 3.91 12.48
C ASN A 371 29.17 3.35 12.09
N ASP A 372 28.17 3.46 12.98
CA ASP A 372 26.80 3.03 12.70
C ASP A 372 26.11 3.84 11.59
N ASN A 373 26.38 5.15 11.48
CA ASN A 373 25.78 5.99 10.44
C ASN A 373 26.39 5.70 9.06
N GLU A 374 27.72 5.59 9.00
CA GLU A 374 28.44 5.26 7.77
C GLU A 374 28.09 3.84 7.28
N LEU A 375 27.91 2.90 8.20
CA LEU A 375 27.42 1.55 7.88
C LEU A 375 25.99 1.56 7.31
N VAL A 376 25.08 2.38 7.87
CA VAL A 376 23.71 2.51 7.36
C VAL A 376 23.72 3.07 5.93
N LYS A 377 24.52 4.11 5.68
CA LYS A 377 24.71 4.67 4.33
C LYS A 377 25.28 3.62 3.37
N LEU A 378 26.30 2.87 3.79
CA LEU A 378 26.90 1.80 2.99
C LEU A 378 25.87 0.74 2.60
N VAL A 379 25.10 0.21 3.56
CA VAL A 379 24.07 -0.82 3.28
C VAL A 379 23.00 -0.31 2.32
N ASN A 380 22.50 0.91 2.54
CA ASN A 380 21.51 1.52 1.66
C ASN A 380 22.09 1.74 0.24
N LYS A 381 23.32 2.24 0.15
CA LYS A 381 24.02 2.48 -1.11
C LYS A 381 24.27 1.19 -1.89
N VAL A 382 24.70 0.11 -1.22
CA VAL A 382 24.86 -1.23 -1.82
C VAL A 382 23.55 -1.69 -2.48
N ILE A 383 22.41 -1.52 -1.79
CA ILE A 383 21.09 -1.92 -2.32
C ILE A 383 20.66 -1.06 -3.51
N ILE A 384 20.84 0.26 -3.41
CA ILE A 384 20.52 1.22 -4.50
C ILE A 384 21.36 0.90 -5.74
N ASP A 385 22.67 0.73 -5.58
CA ASP A 385 23.58 0.43 -6.67
C ASP A 385 23.28 -0.92 -7.31
N ALA A 386 22.97 -1.94 -6.50
CA ALA A 386 22.56 -3.25 -7.00
C ALA A 386 21.33 -3.13 -7.91
N TYR A 387 20.31 -2.36 -7.50
CA TYR A 387 19.12 -2.11 -8.31
C TYR A 387 19.43 -1.34 -9.59
N GLN A 388 20.18 -0.23 -9.48
CA GLN A 388 20.55 0.60 -10.65
C GLN A 388 21.40 -0.18 -11.67
N GLN A 389 22.23 -1.11 -11.19
CA GLN A 389 23.05 -1.97 -12.04
C GLN A 389 22.30 -3.22 -12.54
N GLY A 390 21.01 -3.37 -12.22
CA GLY A 390 20.17 -4.48 -12.68
C GLY A 390 20.55 -5.85 -12.11
N ALA A 391 21.08 -5.88 -10.89
CA ALA A 391 21.40 -7.13 -10.20
C ALA A 391 20.12 -7.86 -9.74
N SER A 392 20.14 -9.19 -9.78
CA SER A 392 19.07 -10.03 -9.24
C SER A 392 19.28 -10.37 -7.76
N ASP A 393 20.54 -10.56 -7.36
CA ASP A 393 20.92 -10.97 -6.01
C ASP A 393 22.14 -10.18 -5.54
N ILE A 394 22.15 -9.83 -4.26
CA ILE A 394 23.26 -9.23 -3.53
C ILE A 394 23.80 -10.30 -2.59
N HIS A 395 25.07 -10.62 -2.71
CA HIS A 395 25.79 -11.59 -1.91
C HIS A 395 26.73 -10.86 -0.96
N ILE A 396 26.62 -11.10 0.34
CA ILE A 396 27.50 -10.56 1.38
C ILE A 396 28.13 -11.75 2.10
N GLU A 397 29.41 -11.96 1.84
CA GLU A 397 30.12 -13.20 2.10
C GLU A 397 31.33 -12.92 3.01
N PRO A 398 31.16 -13.04 4.34
CA PRO A 398 32.25 -12.87 5.28
C PRO A 398 33.20 -14.07 5.29
N TYR A 399 34.51 -13.83 5.18
CA TYR A 399 35.51 -14.88 5.45
C TYR A 399 35.74 -15.06 6.97
N PRO A 400 36.40 -16.11 7.46
CA PRO A 400 36.83 -16.22 8.87
C PRO A 400 38.03 -15.31 9.23
N GLY A 401 38.28 -15.12 10.53
CA GLY A 401 39.48 -14.43 11.04
C GLY A 401 39.62 -12.99 10.55
N LYS A 402 40.82 -12.59 10.12
CA LYS A 402 41.12 -11.24 9.59
C LYS A 402 40.77 -11.03 8.10
N GLY A 403 40.11 -11.99 7.45
CA GLY A 403 39.65 -11.81 6.07
C GLY A 403 38.70 -10.60 5.91
N LYS A 404 38.61 -9.98 4.74
CA LYS A 404 37.58 -8.96 4.48
C LYS A 404 36.22 -9.64 4.25
N THR A 405 35.12 -8.91 4.31
CA THR A 405 33.83 -9.37 3.78
C THR A 405 33.73 -8.98 2.32
N GLU A 406 33.40 -9.94 1.47
CA GLU A 406 33.22 -9.70 0.05
C GLU A 406 31.74 -9.45 -0.25
N ILE A 407 31.44 -8.36 -0.95
CA ILE A 407 30.10 -8.08 -1.46
C ILE A 407 30.13 -8.25 -2.98
N ARG A 408 29.25 -9.10 -3.51
CA ARG A 408 29.14 -9.41 -4.93
C ARG A 408 27.70 -9.25 -5.40
N PHE A 409 27.52 -8.85 -6.65
CA PHE A 409 26.22 -8.78 -7.29
C PHE A 409 26.07 -9.90 -8.31
N ARG A 410 24.90 -10.53 -8.36
CA ARG A 410 24.53 -11.40 -9.48
C ARG A 410 23.84 -10.57 -10.55
N LYS A 411 24.50 -10.38 -11.69
CA LYS A 411 23.97 -9.66 -12.85
C LYS A 411 23.86 -10.61 -14.02
N ASP A 412 22.67 -10.71 -14.61
CA ASP A 412 22.39 -11.63 -15.72
C ASP A 412 22.87 -13.07 -15.47
N GLY A 413 22.79 -13.54 -14.21
CA GLY A 413 23.20 -14.88 -13.78
C GLY A 413 24.67 -15.01 -13.34
N VAL A 414 25.53 -14.03 -13.65
CA VAL A 414 26.96 -14.04 -13.34
C VAL A 414 27.25 -13.29 -12.05
N LEU A 415 28.07 -13.86 -11.16
CA LEU A 415 28.56 -13.17 -9.96
C LEU A 415 29.70 -12.23 -10.33
N THR A 416 29.54 -10.95 -10.00
CA THR A 416 30.56 -9.91 -10.20
C THR A 416 30.95 -9.30 -8.86
N PRO A 417 32.24 -9.17 -8.53
CA PRO A 417 32.67 -8.48 -7.32
C PRO A 417 32.24 -7.03 -7.38
N TYR A 418 31.81 -6.48 -6.24
CA TYR A 418 31.41 -5.08 -6.10
C TYR A 418 32.33 -4.35 -5.13
N ILE A 419 32.42 -4.80 -3.88
CA ILE A 419 33.24 -4.14 -2.86
C ILE A 419 33.74 -5.14 -1.81
N GLN A 420 34.83 -4.80 -1.13
CA GLN A 420 35.30 -5.52 0.07
C GLN A 420 35.19 -4.61 1.29
N VAL A 421 34.61 -5.12 2.36
CA VAL A 421 34.41 -4.41 3.63
C VAL A 421 35.33 -4.97 4.71
N PRO A 422 35.91 -4.15 5.60
CA PRO A 422 36.80 -4.63 6.65
C PRO A 422 36.19 -5.66 7.59
N ALA A 423 37.09 -6.44 8.19
CA ALA A 423 36.80 -7.54 9.10
C ALA A 423 36.01 -7.16 10.36
N SER A 424 36.14 -5.91 10.82
CA SER A 424 35.49 -5.35 12.01
C SER A 424 33.98 -5.17 11.81
N TYR A 425 33.56 -4.78 10.60
CA TYR A 425 32.16 -4.44 10.30
C TYR A 425 31.25 -5.65 9.99
N ARG A 426 31.78 -6.88 9.95
CA ARG A 426 31.00 -8.07 9.55
C ARG A 426 29.75 -8.29 10.41
N ASN A 427 29.92 -8.23 11.73
CA ASN A 427 28.82 -8.41 12.68
C ASN A 427 27.81 -7.26 12.59
N ALA A 428 28.29 -6.04 12.35
CA ALA A 428 27.46 -4.86 12.24
C ALA A 428 26.61 -4.89 10.96
N LEU A 429 27.19 -5.29 9.81
CA LEU A 429 26.47 -5.53 8.55
C LEU A 429 25.34 -6.55 8.75
N ALA A 430 25.64 -7.68 9.37
CA ALA A 430 24.65 -8.72 9.62
C ALA A 430 23.53 -8.25 10.56
N ALA A 431 23.88 -7.56 11.64
CA ALA A 431 22.91 -6.99 12.57
C ALA A 431 22.00 -5.96 11.88
N ARG A 432 22.56 -5.04 11.08
CA ARG A 432 21.80 -4.03 10.35
C ARG A 432 20.79 -4.65 9.39
N LEU A 433 21.22 -5.65 8.62
CA LEU A 433 20.34 -6.34 7.68
C LEU A 433 19.24 -7.13 8.39
N LYS A 434 19.56 -7.81 9.50
CA LYS A 434 18.56 -8.48 10.34
C LYS A 434 17.52 -7.50 10.90
N ILE A 435 17.94 -6.31 11.34
CA ILE A 435 17.03 -5.24 11.78
C ILE A 435 16.09 -4.81 10.64
N MET A 436 16.60 -4.64 9.42
CA MET A 436 15.78 -4.19 8.29
C MET A 436 14.68 -5.19 7.87
N CYS A 437 14.80 -6.46 8.27
CA CYS A 437 13.85 -7.52 7.94
C CYS A 437 13.24 -8.22 9.16
N ASP A 438 13.27 -7.57 10.33
CA ASP A 438 12.66 -8.03 11.59
C ASP A 438 13.14 -9.44 12.04
N LEU A 439 14.43 -9.75 11.82
CA LEU A 439 15.07 -11.01 12.22
C LEU A 439 15.76 -10.92 13.59
N ASP A 440 15.94 -12.08 14.24
CA ASP A 440 16.61 -12.17 15.53
C ASP A 440 18.13 -12.01 15.39
N ILE A 441 18.65 -10.89 15.89
CA ILE A 441 20.08 -10.54 15.87
C ILE A 441 20.90 -11.48 16.76
N SER A 442 20.30 -12.01 17.84
CA SER A 442 20.96 -12.88 18.80
C SER A 442 21.12 -14.30 18.29
N GLU A 443 20.21 -14.76 17.41
CA GLU A 443 20.33 -16.07 16.78
C GLU A 443 21.24 -15.98 15.56
N ARG A 444 22.35 -16.72 15.62
CA ARG A 444 23.38 -16.80 14.56
C ARG A 444 23.73 -18.22 14.15
N ARG A 445 23.03 -19.22 14.71
CA ARG A 445 23.35 -20.65 14.53
C ARG A 445 22.31 -21.37 13.67
N LYS A 446 21.25 -20.67 13.25
CA LYS A 446 20.18 -21.21 12.42
C LYS A 446 19.95 -20.29 11.23
N PRO A 447 19.63 -20.85 10.04
CA PRO A 447 19.19 -20.04 8.92
C PRO A 447 17.95 -19.21 9.28
N GLN A 448 17.88 -17.99 8.77
CA GLN A 448 16.73 -17.09 8.94
C GLN A 448 16.34 -16.48 7.59
N ASP A 449 15.04 -16.32 7.37
CA ASP A 449 14.45 -15.73 6.15
C ASP A 449 13.61 -14.51 6.54
N GLY A 450 13.84 -13.39 5.89
CA GLY A 450 13.13 -12.14 6.10
C GLY A 450 12.79 -11.43 4.79
N LYS A 451 12.02 -10.34 4.89
CA LYS A 451 11.73 -9.45 3.76
C LYS A 451 12.02 -8.00 4.14
N ILE A 452 12.61 -7.23 3.22
CA ILE A 452 12.87 -5.80 3.36
C ILE A 452 11.94 -5.06 2.40
N LYS A 453 11.07 -4.20 2.91
CA LYS A 453 10.37 -3.18 2.11
C LYS A 453 11.27 -1.94 2.04
N PHE A 454 12.04 -1.81 0.96
CA PHE A 454 13.15 -0.86 0.91
C PHE A 454 12.69 0.61 0.87
N LYS A 455 11.44 0.86 0.46
CA LYS A 455 10.77 2.17 0.55
C LYS A 455 10.82 2.80 1.95
N LYS A 456 10.95 1.98 3.00
CA LYS A 456 11.11 2.45 4.39
C LYS A 456 12.49 3.06 4.69
N PHE A 457 13.48 2.76 3.85
CA PHE A 457 14.89 3.08 4.09
C PHE A 457 15.48 4.02 3.03
N ALA A 458 14.90 4.07 1.83
CA ALA A 458 15.24 4.99 0.75
C ALA A 458 14.02 5.28 -0.14
N SER A 459 14.14 6.24 -1.07
CA SER A 459 13.09 6.62 -2.03
C SER A 459 12.72 5.51 -3.04
N LEU A 460 13.51 4.43 -3.08
CA LEU A 460 13.36 3.34 -4.02
C LEU A 460 12.29 2.32 -3.57
N ASP A 461 11.23 2.17 -4.37
CA ASP A 461 10.10 1.27 -4.08
C ASP A 461 10.37 -0.15 -4.57
N ILE A 462 11.23 -0.87 -3.86
CA ILE A 462 11.54 -2.28 -4.11
C ILE A 462 11.35 -3.13 -2.85
N GLU A 463 11.10 -4.42 -3.05
CA GLU A 463 11.08 -5.42 -1.98
C GLU A 463 12.27 -6.36 -2.16
N LEU A 464 12.94 -6.72 -1.06
CA LEU A 464 14.01 -7.71 -1.08
C LEU A 464 13.66 -8.89 -0.18
N ARG A 465 14.01 -10.09 -0.62
CA ARG A 465 14.02 -11.28 0.24
C ARG A 465 15.42 -11.48 0.79
N VAL A 466 15.56 -11.64 2.09
CA VAL A 466 16.84 -11.80 2.78
C VAL A 466 16.92 -13.21 3.35
N ALA A 467 18.03 -13.89 3.14
CA ALA A 467 18.38 -15.12 3.82
C ALA A 467 19.73 -14.94 4.54
N THR A 468 19.78 -15.25 5.83
CA THR A 468 21.02 -15.30 6.60
C THR A 468 21.36 -16.76 6.90
N ILE A 469 22.57 -17.20 6.57
CA ILE A 469 23.00 -18.60 6.69
C ILE A 469 24.28 -18.66 7.55
N PRO A 470 24.29 -19.41 8.67
CA PRO A 470 25.50 -19.60 9.45
C PRO A 470 26.57 -20.33 8.63
N SER A 471 27.80 -19.84 8.70
CA SER A 471 28.95 -20.32 7.92
C SER A 471 30.15 -20.66 8.82
N GLN A 472 31.20 -21.22 8.25
CA GLN A 472 32.39 -21.61 9.02
C GLN A 472 33.05 -20.39 9.69
N GLY A 473 33.57 -20.58 10.90
CA GLY A 473 34.22 -19.49 11.65
C GLY A 473 33.27 -18.59 12.41
N GLY A 474 31.99 -18.98 12.57
CA GLY A 474 31.01 -18.26 13.39
C GLY A 474 30.49 -16.98 12.74
N VAL A 475 30.63 -16.85 11.42
CA VAL A 475 30.12 -15.75 10.60
C VAL A 475 28.84 -16.15 9.89
N GLU A 476 28.13 -15.18 9.32
CA GLU A 476 26.85 -15.38 8.66
C GLU A 476 26.89 -14.85 7.23
N ASP A 477 26.72 -15.75 6.25
CA ASP A 477 26.52 -15.38 4.86
C ASP A 477 25.12 -14.79 4.69
N ILE A 478 25.02 -13.70 3.93
CA ILE A 478 23.74 -13.03 3.69
C ILE A 478 23.51 -12.92 2.18
N VAL A 479 22.35 -13.41 1.74
CA VAL A 479 21.91 -13.29 0.36
C VAL A 479 20.61 -12.48 0.35
N MET A 480 20.60 -11.40 -0.42
CA MET A 480 19.40 -10.61 -0.66
C MET A 480 18.99 -10.72 -2.12
N ARG A 481 17.78 -11.21 -2.38
CA ARG A 481 17.18 -11.22 -3.71
C ARG A 481 16.34 -9.97 -3.89
N ILE A 482 16.64 -9.18 -4.91
CA ILE A 482 15.81 -8.04 -5.30
C ILE A 482 14.57 -8.61 -6.02
N LEU A 483 13.40 -8.43 -5.42
CA LEU A 483 12.14 -8.82 -6.06
C LEU A 483 11.80 -7.75 -7.09
N ALA A 484 11.49 -8.20 -8.30
CA ALA A 484 11.09 -7.28 -9.37
C ALA A 484 9.73 -6.67 -9.00
N ALA A 485 9.73 -5.42 -8.53
CA ALA A 485 8.54 -4.61 -8.46
C ALA A 485 8.16 -4.22 -9.89
N GLY A 486 7.15 -4.87 -10.47
CA GLY A 486 6.72 -4.55 -11.82
C GLY A 486 5.54 -5.37 -12.31
N GLU A 487 4.82 -4.81 -13.27
CA GLU A 487 3.81 -5.54 -14.04
C GLU A 487 4.49 -6.72 -14.76
N PRO A 488 3.77 -7.85 -14.92
CA PRO A 488 4.31 -9.00 -15.64
C PRO A 488 4.72 -8.60 -17.06
N ILE A 489 5.83 -9.18 -17.53
CA ILE A 489 6.28 -8.98 -18.91
C ILE A 489 5.14 -9.42 -19.85
N PRO A 490 4.72 -8.60 -20.84
CA PRO A 490 3.72 -9.04 -21.81
C PRO A 490 4.14 -10.32 -22.52
N LEU A 491 3.19 -11.23 -22.75
CA LEU A 491 3.43 -12.55 -23.38
C LEU A 491 4.23 -12.44 -24.70
N ASP A 492 3.92 -11.44 -25.53
CA ASP A 492 4.58 -11.21 -26.81
C ASP A 492 6.05 -10.72 -26.68
N LYS A 493 6.46 -10.28 -25.48
CA LYS A 493 7.82 -9.80 -25.19
C LYS A 493 8.73 -10.84 -24.54
N LEU A 494 8.24 -12.06 -24.28
CA LEU A 494 9.04 -13.15 -23.69
C LEU A 494 10.15 -13.68 -24.62
N GLY A 495 10.09 -13.38 -25.91
CA GLY A 495 11.06 -13.91 -26.89
C GLY A 495 10.76 -15.35 -27.31
N LEU A 496 9.48 -15.73 -27.30
CA LEU A 496 8.99 -16.94 -27.98
C LEU A 496 9.14 -16.76 -29.49
N SER A 497 9.50 -17.82 -30.20
CA SER A 497 9.42 -17.84 -31.68
C SER A 497 7.96 -17.66 -32.11
N SER A 498 7.74 -17.17 -33.33
CA SER A 498 6.39 -16.94 -33.86
C SER A 498 5.51 -18.20 -33.79
N ASN A 499 6.10 -19.36 -34.10
CA ASN A 499 5.43 -20.66 -33.99
C ASN A 499 5.09 -21.02 -32.53
N ASN A 500 6.05 -20.91 -31.61
CA ASN A 500 5.82 -21.24 -30.20
C ASN A 500 4.79 -20.29 -29.57
N LEU A 501 4.83 -18.99 -29.90
CA LEU A 501 3.88 -18.00 -29.39
C LEU A 501 2.45 -18.31 -29.87
N LYS A 502 2.29 -18.64 -31.15
CA LYS A 502 1.00 -19.05 -31.72
C LYS A 502 0.46 -20.30 -31.02
N ASN A 503 1.25 -21.37 -31.00
CA ASN A 503 0.83 -22.65 -30.43
C ASN A 503 0.56 -22.55 -28.91
N LEU A 504 1.35 -21.74 -28.19
CA LEU A 504 1.11 -21.47 -26.77
C LEU A 504 -0.21 -20.73 -26.57
N LYS A 505 -0.50 -19.69 -27.36
CA LYS A 505 -1.78 -18.95 -27.31
C LYS A 505 -2.96 -19.89 -27.55
N GLU A 506 -2.89 -20.71 -28.60
CA GLU A 506 -3.93 -21.70 -28.91
C GLU A 506 -4.12 -22.74 -27.79
N ALA A 507 -3.06 -23.10 -27.06
CA ALA A 507 -3.16 -24.02 -25.93
C ALA A 507 -3.76 -23.35 -24.67
N ILE A 508 -3.31 -22.14 -24.31
CA ILE A 508 -3.74 -21.45 -23.09
C ILE A 508 -5.16 -20.86 -23.19
N GLU A 509 -5.70 -20.67 -24.39
CA GLU A 509 -7.07 -20.19 -24.61
C GLU A 509 -8.13 -21.30 -24.52
N LYS A 510 -7.72 -22.56 -24.32
CA LYS A 510 -8.65 -23.66 -24.08
C LYS A 510 -9.35 -23.49 -22.72
N PRO A 511 -10.62 -23.92 -22.60
CA PRO A 511 -11.40 -23.73 -21.37
C PRO A 511 -10.85 -24.53 -20.18
N TYR A 512 -10.24 -25.69 -20.45
CA TYR A 512 -9.69 -26.57 -19.41
C TYR A 512 -8.53 -27.38 -19.96
N GLY A 513 -7.74 -27.92 -19.03
CA GLY A 513 -6.58 -28.75 -19.33
C GLY A 513 -5.36 -28.32 -18.55
N LEU A 514 -4.24 -28.99 -18.80
CA LEU A 514 -3.03 -28.87 -18.01
C LEU A 514 -1.86 -28.36 -18.85
N ILE A 515 -1.21 -27.29 -18.39
CA ILE A 515 -0.01 -26.71 -19.01
C ILE A 515 1.12 -26.64 -17.99
N PHE A 516 2.25 -27.23 -18.34
CA PHE A 516 3.46 -27.16 -17.53
C PHE A 516 4.48 -26.20 -18.11
N VAL A 517 5.16 -25.44 -17.26
CA VAL A 517 6.40 -24.74 -17.60
C VAL A 517 7.54 -25.39 -16.85
N CYS A 518 8.55 -25.90 -17.55
CA CYS A 518 9.63 -26.67 -16.93
C CYS A 518 11.03 -26.10 -17.19
N GLY A 519 11.96 -26.44 -16.30
CA GLY A 519 13.34 -25.97 -16.33
C GLY A 519 13.95 -25.85 -14.93
N PRO A 520 15.27 -25.63 -14.82
CA PRO A 520 15.98 -25.49 -13.56
C PRO A 520 15.61 -24.18 -12.86
N THR A 521 16.16 -23.98 -11.68
CA THR A 521 16.05 -22.70 -10.96
C THR A 521 16.65 -21.57 -11.81
N GLY A 522 15.97 -20.42 -11.85
CA GLY A 522 16.44 -19.25 -12.60
C GLY A 522 16.21 -19.30 -14.11
N SER A 523 15.51 -20.30 -14.65
CA SER A 523 15.19 -20.36 -16.09
C SER A 523 14.03 -19.45 -16.54
N GLY A 524 13.42 -18.69 -15.62
CA GLY A 524 12.33 -17.76 -15.93
C GLY A 524 10.92 -18.38 -15.95
N LYS A 525 10.72 -19.58 -15.39
CA LYS A 525 9.41 -20.25 -15.33
C LYS A 525 8.31 -19.38 -14.74
N THR A 526 8.57 -18.81 -13.56
CA THR A 526 7.63 -17.92 -12.85
C THR A 526 7.28 -16.72 -13.70
N THR A 527 8.28 -16.08 -14.33
CA THR A 527 8.05 -14.95 -15.25
C THR A 527 7.11 -15.35 -16.39
N THR A 528 7.35 -16.48 -17.04
CA THR A 528 6.52 -16.96 -18.15
C THR A 528 5.10 -17.31 -17.71
N LEU A 529 4.93 -17.99 -16.58
CA LEU A 529 3.59 -18.25 -16.02
C LEU A 529 2.85 -16.95 -15.73
N HIS A 530 3.51 -15.98 -15.10
CA HIS A 530 2.89 -14.70 -14.80
C HIS A 530 2.55 -13.88 -16.05
N SER A 531 3.32 -14.01 -17.14
CA SER A 531 2.98 -13.44 -18.44
C SER A 531 1.75 -14.09 -19.07
N ILE A 532 1.63 -15.42 -18.96
CA ILE A 532 0.45 -16.17 -19.41
C ILE A 532 -0.78 -15.75 -18.60
N LEU A 533 -0.68 -15.73 -17.27
CA LEU A 533 -1.77 -15.31 -16.40
C LEU A 533 -2.17 -13.86 -16.67
N GLY A 534 -1.19 -12.97 -16.90
CA GLY A 534 -1.46 -11.58 -17.27
C GLY A 534 -2.23 -11.43 -18.59
N TYR A 535 -1.97 -12.32 -19.56
CA TYR A 535 -2.72 -12.38 -20.82
C TYR A 535 -4.16 -12.89 -20.64
N LEU A 536 -4.37 -13.84 -19.72
CA LEU A 536 -5.68 -14.43 -19.43
C LEU A 536 -6.50 -13.65 -18.38
N ASN A 537 -5.89 -12.69 -17.70
CA ASN A 537 -6.49 -11.88 -16.64
C ASN A 537 -7.52 -10.90 -17.20
N LYS A 538 -8.74 -11.40 -17.40
CA LYS A 538 -9.90 -10.64 -17.85
C LYS A 538 -10.92 -10.54 -16.71
N PRO A 539 -11.79 -9.52 -16.66
CA PRO A 539 -12.75 -9.33 -15.57
C PRO A 539 -13.73 -10.50 -15.35
N ASP A 540 -13.95 -11.30 -16.40
CA ASP A 540 -14.81 -12.49 -16.43
C ASP A 540 -14.07 -13.79 -16.08
N THR A 541 -12.77 -13.74 -15.81
CA THR A 541 -11.95 -14.92 -15.46
C THR A 541 -11.45 -14.82 -14.02
N LYS A 542 -11.77 -15.82 -13.20
CA LYS A 542 -11.29 -15.92 -11.82
C LYS A 542 -10.04 -16.80 -11.73
N ILE A 543 -8.93 -16.17 -11.36
CA ILE A 543 -7.61 -16.81 -11.30
C ILE A 543 -7.15 -16.94 -9.84
N TRP A 544 -6.90 -18.18 -9.40
CA TRP A 544 -6.28 -18.49 -8.11
C TRP A 544 -4.86 -19.01 -8.30
N THR A 545 -3.92 -18.53 -7.46
CA THR A 545 -2.54 -19.02 -7.47
C THR A 545 -2.13 -19.50 -6.08
N ALA A 546 -1.40 -20.61 -6.02
CA ALA A 546 -0.69 -21.08 -4.84
C ALA A 546 0.81 -20.97 -5.12
N GLU A 547 1.55 -20.18 -4.36
CA GLU A 547 2.96 -19.86 -4.63
C GLU A 547 3.81 -19.92 -3.35
N ASP A 548 5.10 -20.26 -3.45
CA ASP A 548 6.00 -20.34 -2.30
C ASP A 548 7.39 -19.73 -2.61
N PRO A 549 7.60 -18.42 -2.39
CA PRO A 549 6.61 -17.39 -2.04
C PRO A 549 5.95 -16.78 -3.30
N VAL A 550 5.06 -15.79 -3.10
CA VAL A 550 4.54 -14.97 -4.21
C VAL A 550 5.65 -14.02 -4.69
N GLU A 551 6.12 -14.20 -5.92
CA GLU A 551 7.26 -13.46 -6.49
C GLU A 551 6.80 -12.22 -7.30
N ILE A 552 5.72 -12.34 -8.07
CA ILE A 552 5.18 -11.28 -8.92
C ILE A 552 3.74 -11.01 -8.51
N THR A 553 3.45 -9.82 -8.00
CA THR A 553 2.08 -9.45 -7.63
C THR A 553 1.32 -8.90 -8.84
N GLN A 554 0.09 -9.37 -9.05
CA GLN A 554 -0.76 -8.94 -10.17
C GLN A 554 -2.16 -8.59 -9.69
N LYS A 555 -2.61 -7.38 -10.07
CA LYS A 555 -3.98 -6.96 -9.82
C LYS A 555 -4.96 -7.86 -10.57
N GLY A 556 -5.99 -8.35 -9.89
CA GLY A 556 -7.02 -9.23 -10.46
C GLY A 556 -6.88 -10.69 -10.03
N LEU A 557 -5.66 -11.16 -9.76
CA LEU A 557 -5.41 -12.51 -9.30
C LEU A 557 -5.67 -12.67 -7.80
N ARG A 558 -5.99 -13.90 -7.38
CA ARG A 558 -6.07 -14.30 -5.97
C ARG A 558 -4.85 -15.14 -5.63
N GLN A 559 -3.80 -14.45 -5.18
CA GLN A 559 -2.50 -15.06 -4.93
C GLN A 559 -2.35 -15.48 -3.47
N VAL A 560 -2.14 -16.77 -3.23
CA VAL A 560 -1.99 -17.36 -1.91
C VAL A 560 -0.55 -17.81 -1.73
N GLN A 561 0.13 -17.20 -0.76
CA GLN A 561 1.46 -17.64 -0.35
C GLN A 561 1.35 -18.87 0.56
N MET A 562 2.10 -19.93 0.27
CA MET A 562 2.14 -21.11 1.11
C MET A 562 2.70 -20.79 2.49
N ASN A 563 2.19 -21.49 3.50
CA ASN A 563 2.65 -21.37 4.88
C ASN A 563 2.69 -22.77 5.53
N PRO A 564 3.78 -23.54 5.29
CA PRO A 564 3.93 -24.87 5.86
C PRO A 564 3.86 -24.89 7.40
N LYS A 565 4.32 -23.83 8.07
CA LYS A 565 4.25 -23.70 9.54
C LYS A 565 2.81 -23.64 10.06
N ALA A 566 1.88 -23.09 9.28
CA ALA A 566 0.46 -23.05 9.58
C ALA A 566 -0.33 -24.22 8.96
N GLY A 567 0.34 -25.17 8.32
CA GLY A 567 -0.30 -26.29 7.61
C GLY A 567 -0.91 -25.95 6.25
N LEU A 568 -0.67 -24.75 5.71
CA LEU A 568 -1.13 -24.33 4.39
C LEU A 568 -0.13 -24.76 3.32
N THR A 569 -0.28 -25.99 2.82
CA THR A 569 0.54 -26.60 1.75
C THR A 569 -0.13 -26.48 0.38
N PHE A 570 0.61 -26.78 -0.70
CA PHE A 570 0.08 -26.75 -2.08
C PHE A 570 -1.18 -27.62 -2.24
N ALA A 571 -1.14 -28.87 -1.77
CA ALA A 571 -2.30 -29.78 -1.83
C ALA A 571 -3.52 -29.25 -1.07
N VAL A 572 -3.32 -28.62 0.10
CA VAL A 572 -4.40 -28.02 0.89
C VAL A 572 -5.00 -26.81 0.17
N ALA A 573 -4.15 -25.93 -0.38
CA ALA A 573 -4.59 -24.77 -1.16
C ALA A 573 -5.37 -25.19 -2.41
N MET A 574 -4.88 -26.18 -3.16
CA MET A 574 -5.55 -26.72 -4.34
C MET A 574 -6.97 -27.23 -4.04
N ARG A 575 -7.13 -28.01 -2.96
CA ARG A 575 -8.47 -28.48 -2.53
C ARG A 575 -9.39 -27.33 -2.15
N ALA A 576 -8.85 -26.26 -1.56
CA ALA A 576 -9.63 -25.07 -1.24
C ALA A 576 -10.05 -24.32 -2.51
N PHE A 577 -9.17 -24.21 -3.50
CA PHE A 577 -9.47 -23.55 -4.77
C PHE A 577 -10.61 -24.22 -5.51
N LEU A 578 -10.68 -25.55 -5.55
CA LEU A 578 -11.78 -26.28 -6.18
C LEU A 578 -13.17 -26.00 -5.57
N ARG A 579 -13.23 -25.46 -4.34
CA ARG A 579 -14.48 -25.01 -3.69
C ARG A 579 -14.68 -23.50 -3.79
N ALA A 580 -13.71 -22.79 -4.33
CA ALA A 580 -13.69 -21.34 -4.47
C ALA A 580 -14.10 -20.87 -5.86
N ASP A 581 -14.73 -21.73 -6.67
CA ASP A 581 -15.26 -21.42 -8.00
C ASP A 581 -14.22 -20.77 -8.92
N PRO A 582 -13.07 -21.44 -9.20
CA PRO A 582 -12.02 -20.90 -10.05
C PRO A 582 -12.27 -21.22 -11.53
N ASP A 583 -11.82 -20.36 -12.45
CA ASP A 583 -11.70 -20.72 -13.88
C ASP A 583 -10.28 -21.24 -14.16
N ILE A 584 -9.29 -20.55 -13.59
CA ILE A 584 -7.87 -20.85 -13.76
C ILE A 584 -7.22 -21.07 -12.40
N ILE A 585 -6.42 -22.13 -12.32
CA ILE A 585 -5.60 -22.46 -11.16
C ILE A 585 -4.13 -22.48 -11.55
N MET A 586 -3.28 -21.73 -10.84
CA MET A 586 -1.83 -21.83 -10.98
C MET A 586 -1.20 -22.36 -9.70
N VAL A 587 -0.33 -23.36 -9.85
CA VAL A 587 0.47 -23.92 -8.77
C VAL A 587 1.93 -23.62 -9.03
N GLY A 588 2.58 -22.93 -8.10
CA GLY A 588 3.97 -22.50 -8.23
C GLY A 588 4.89 -23.64 -8.61
N GLU A 589 4.66 -24.83 -8.04
CA GLU A 589 5.34 -26.07 -8.42
C GLU A 589 4.54 -27.30 -8.00
N MET A 590 4.70 -28.39 -8.75
CA MET A 590 4.14 -29.69 -8.39
C MET A 590 5.27 -30.67 -8.08
N ARG A 591 5.58 -30.86 -6.79
CA ARG A 591 6.70 -31.70 -6.33
C ARG A 591 6.32 -33.11 -5.95
N ASP A 592 5.07 -33.32 -5.53
CA ASP A 592 4.59 -34.57 -4.95
C ASP A 592 3.39 -35.12 -5.72
N LYS A 593 3.18 -36.44 -5.57
CA LYS A 593 2.10 -37.16 -6.24
C LYS A 593 0.71 -36.61 -5.89
N GLU A 594 0.52 -36.15 -4.66
CA GLU A 594 -0.76 -35.65 -4.17
C GLU A 594 -1.18 -34.38 -4.93
N THR A 595 -0.31 -33.37 -4.94
CA THR A 595 -0.55 -32.09 -5.62
C THR A 595 -0.75 -32.27 -7.12
N VAL A 596 0.07 -33.14 -7.73
CA VAL A 596 -0.05 -33.50 -9.14
C VAL A 596 -1.40 -34.14 -9.44
N SER A 597 -1.83 -35.12 -8.64
CA SER A 597 -3.10 -35.83 -8.84
C SER A 597 -4.29 -34.87 -8.78
N ILE A 598 -4.30 -33.96 -7.80
CA ILE A 598 -5.35 -32.93 -7.67
C ILE A 598 -5.34 -31.99 -8.89
N GLY A 599 -4.16 -31.65 -9.42
CA GLY A 599 -4.02 -30.86 -10.64
C GLY A 599 -4.64 -31.52 -11.88
N ILE A 600 -4.42 -32.83 -12.07
CA ILE A 600 -5.06 -33.60 -13.16
C ILE A 600 -6.57 -33.62 -12.97
N GLU A 601 -7.06 -33.98 -11.78
CA GLU A 601 -8.49 -34.03 -11.47
C GLU A 601 -9.16 -32.66 -11.71
N ALA A 602 -8.51 -31.57 -11.28
CA ALA A 602 -8.97 -30.22 -11.55
C ALA A 602 -9.09 -29.95 -13.06
N SER A 603 -8.08 -30.34 -13.85
CA SER A 603 -8.09 -30.13 -15.29
C SER A 603 -9.14 -30.96 -16.03
N LEU A 604 -9.42 -32.20 -15.59
CA LEU A 604 -10.46 -33.06 -16.15
C LEU A 604 -11.87 -32.61 -15.73
N THR A 605 -11.99 -31.86 -14.64
CA THR A 605 -13.26 -31.31 -14.13
C THR A 605 -13.58 -29.92 -14.65
N GLY A 606 -12.88 -29.45 -15.70
CA GLY A 606 -13.24 -28.22 -16.41
C GLY A 606 -12.43 -26.98 -16.00
N HIS A 607 -11.29 -27.15 -15.32
CA HIS A 607 -10.42 -26.02 -14.96
C HIS A 607 -9.18 -25.96 -15.86
N LEU A 608 -8.68 -24.75 -16.14
CA LEU A 608 -7.37 -24.58 -16.76
C LEU A 608 -6.30 -24.51 -15.67
N VAL A 609 -5.35 -25.45 -15.69
CA VAL A 609 -4.35 -25.61 -14.65
C VAL A 609 -2.95 -25.35 -15.18
N PHE A 610 -2.23 -24.47 -14.50
CA PHE A 610 -0.83 -24.14 -14.76
C PHE A 610 0.06 -24.62 -13.63
N ALA A 611 1.21 -25.20 -13.96
CA ALA A 611 2.18 -25.59 -12.95
C ALA A 611 3.62 -25.54 -13.45
N THR A 612 4.58 -25.55 -12.51
CA THR A 612 6.00 -25.73 -12.86
C THR A 612 6.57 -27.07 -12.46
N LEU A 613 7.59 -27.50 -13.22
CA LEU A 613 8.40 -28.70 -12.96
C LEU A 613 9.89 -28.40 -13.10
N HIS A 614 10.71 -29.18 -12.40
CA HIS A 614 12.18 -29.09 -12.42
C HIS A 614 12.80 -30.21 -13.26
N THR A 615 12.55 -30.17 -14.56
CA THR A 615 13.05 -31.13 -15.56
C THR A 615 13.84 -30.41 -16.65
N ASN A 616 14.63 -31.15 -17.43
CA ASN A 616 15.53 -30.53 -18.40
C ASN A 616 14.90 -30.25 -19.75
N SER A 617 13.96 -31.09 -20.17
CA SER A 617 13.24 -31.00 -21.45
C SER A 617 11.74 -31.25 -21.28
N ALA A 618 10.95 -30.84 -22.27
CA ALA A 618 9.51 -31.07 -22.28
C ALA A 618 9.17 -32.59 -22.36
N PRO A 619 9.81 -33.40 -23.23
CA PRO A 619 9.57 -34.85 -23.25
C PRO A 619 9.96 -35.59 -21.96
N GLU A 620 11.08 -35.23 -21.31
CA GLU A 620 11.45 -35.82 -20.01
C GLU A 620 10.43 -35.52 -18.91
N SER A 621 9.72 -34.40 -19.02
CA SER A 621 8.69 -34.01 -18.06
C SER A 621 7.54 -35.00 -18.04
N ILE A 622 7.15 -35.54 -19.20
CA ILE A 622 6.13 -36.59 -19.29
C ILE A 622 6.57 -37.82 -18.50
N VAL A 623 7.78 -38.32 -18.75
CA VAL A 623 8.26 -39.53 -18.08
C VAL A 623 8.40 -39.30 -16.57
N ARG A 624 8.90 -38.13 -16.15
CA ARG A 624 9.00 -37.77 -14.74
C ARG A 624 7.65 -37.77 -14.03
N LEU A 625 6.62 -37.28 -14.71
CA LEU A 625 5.24 -37.24 -14.24
C LEU A 625 4.65 -38.66 -14.10
N LEU A 626 4.91 -39.54 -15.08
CA LEU A 626 4.56 -40.96 -14.99
C LEU A 626 5.31 -41.69 -13.85
N ASP A 627 6.60 -41.40 -13.66
CA ASP A 627 7.42 -41.96 -12.57
C ASP A 627 6.92 -41.53 -11.17
N MET A 628 6.30 -40.35 -11.07
CA MET A 628 5.62 -39.90 -9.85
C MET A 628 4.29 -40.64 -9.58
N GLY A 629 3.91 -41.57 -10.46
CA GLY A 629 2.76 -42.44 -10.32
C GLY A 629 1.45 -41.81 -10.82
N MET A 630 1.53 -40.91 -11.80
CA MET A 630 0.35 -40.42 -12.51
C MET A 630 -0.24 -41.52 -13.39
N ASP A 631 -1.57 -41.55 -13.47
CA ASP A 631 -2.25 -42.40 -14.43
C ASP A 631 -2.01 -41.88 -15.87
N PRO A 632 -1.45 -42.69 -16.79
CA PRO A 632 -1.12 -42.26 -18.13
C PRO A 632 -2.32 -41.81 -18.96
N PHE A 633 -3.49 -42.43 -18.76
CA PHE A 633 -4.69 -42.10 -19.52
C PHE A 633 -5.25 -40.74 -19.11
N ASN A 634 -5.47 -40.55 -17.81
CA ASN A 634 -5.95 -39.27 -17.26
C ASN A 634 -4.97 -38.13 -17.56
N PHE A 635 -3.66 -38.39 -17.45
CA PHE A 635 -2.65 -37.39 -17.78
C PHE A 635 -2.62 -37.04 -19.26
N ALA A 636 -2.67 -38.04 -20.16
CA ALA A 636 -2.71 -37.80 -21.59
C ALA A 636 -3.94 -36.98 -22.00
N ASP A 637 -5.11 -37.28 -21.43
CA ASP A 637 -6.35 -36.56 -21.74
C ASP A 637 -6.30 -35.10 -21.26
N ALA A 638 -5.75 -34.88 -20.06
CA ALA A 638 -5.60 -33.55 -19.46
C ALA A 638 -4.54 -32.66 -20.13
N LEU A 639 -3.46 -33.24 -20.67
CA LEU A 639 -2.30 -32.49 -21.14
C LEU A 639 -2.61 -31.63 -22.38
N LEU A 640 -2.40 -30.33 -22.27
CA LEU A 640 -2.45 -29.38 -23.39
C LEU A 640 -1.06 -29.07 -23.94
N GLY A 641 -0.06 -28.93 -23.06
CA GLY A 641 1.31 -28.72 -23.49
C GLY A 641 2.32 -28.57 -22.35
N ILE A 642 3.59 -28.70 -22.69
CA ILE A 642 4.73 -28.53 -21.79
C ILE A 642 5.72 -27.57 -22.45
N LEU A 643 5.98 -26.44 -21.79
CA LEU A 643 6.95 -25.44 -22.21
C LEU A 643 8.23 -25.58 -21.39
N ALA A 644 9.26 -26.19 -21.95
CA ALA A 644 10.60 -26.17 -21.40
C ALA A 644 11.27 -24.81 -21.68
N GLN A 645 12.00 -24.30 -20.68
CA GLN A 645 12.65 -22.99 -20.77
C GLN A 645 14.06 -22.97 -20.19
N ARG A 646 14.93 -22.18 -20.81
CA ARG A 646 16.25 -21.74 -20.34
C ARG A 646 16.42 -20.23 -20.57
N LEU A 647 17.37 -19.60 -19.87
CA LEU A 647 17.76 -18.20 -20.16
C LEU A 647 19.22 -18.16 -20.59
N ALA A 648 19.48 -17.67 -21.80
CA ALA A 648 20.80 -17.31 -22.29
C ALA A 648 21.02 -15.80 -22.15
N ARG A 649 22.28 -15.34 -22.15
CA ARG A 649 22.56 -13.89 -22.16
C ARG A 649 22.36 -13.32 -23.57
N ARG A 650 21.92 -12.06 -23.65
CA ARG A 650 21.78 -11.33 -24.92
C ARG A 650 23.08 -10.63 -25.28
N LEU A 651 23.47 -10.70 -26.55
CA LEU A 651 24.58 -9.90 -27.06
C LEU A 651 24.30 -8.40 -26.86
N CYS A 652 25.31 -7.67 -26.41
CA CYS A 652 25.19 -6.23 -26.19
C CYS A 652 24.92 -5.50 -27.51
N THR A 653 23.78 -4.80 -27.59
CA THR A 653 23.36 -4.08 -28.80
C THR A 653 24.30 -2.95 -29.20
N LYS A 654 25.14 -2.45 -28.29
CA LYS A 654 26.10 -1.36 -28.55
C LYS A 654 27.45 -1.83 -29.08
N CYS A 655 27.88 -3.05 -28.76
CA CYS A 655 29.25 -3.51 -29.06
C CYS A 655 29.33 -4.83 -29.80
N LYS A 656 28.22 -5.52 -30.08
CA LYS A 656 28.24 -6.76 -30.85
C LYS A 656 28.87 -6.51 -32.22
N GLU A 657 29.79 -7.38 -32.62
CA GLU A 657 30.52 -7.25 -33.89
C GLU A 657 29.92 -8.22 -34.92
N ALA A 658 29.58 -7.69 -36.09
CA ALA A 658 28.96 -8.46 -37.16
C ALA A 658 30.02 -9.00 -38.12
N HIS A 659 29.91 -10.27 -38.51
CA HIS A 659 30.74 -10.87 -39.55
C HIS A 659 29.90 -11.80 -40.43
N VAL A 660 30.33 -11.94 -41.69
CA VAL A 660 29.73 -12.93 -42.60
C VAL A 660 30.10 -14.32 -42.10
N ALA A 661 29.11 -15.17 -41.89
CA ALA A 661 29.30 -16.52 -41.40
C ALA A 661 30.17 -17.32 -42.37
N THR A 662 31.24 -17.92 -41.85
CA THR A 662 32.07 -18.85 -42.63
C THR A 662 31.32 -20.16 -42.89
N GLU A 663 31.72 -20.89 -43.93
CA GLU A 663 31.15 -22.22 -44.20
C GLU A 663 31.34 -23.18 -43.01
N GLU A 664 32.45 -23.06 -42.28
CA GLU A 664 32.73 -23.87 -41.09
C GLU A 664 31.74 -23.58 -39.95
N GLU A 665 31.49 -22.31 -39.65
CA GLU A 665 30.51 -21.89 -38.62
C GLU A 665 29.11 -22.38 -38.96
N LEU A 666 28.68 -22.19 -40.23
CA LEU A 666 27.36 -22.64 -40.69
C LEU A 666 27.24 -24.16 -40.64
N ASN A 667 28.27 -24.89 -41.07
CA ASN A 667 28.28 -26.36 -40.99
C ASN A 667 28.19 -26.84 -39.54
N LEU A 668 28.89 -26.17 -38.61
CA LEU A 668 28.85 -26.51 -37.19
C LEU A 668 27.46 -26.29 -36.59
N LEU A 669 26.81 -25.15 -36.88
CA LEU A 669 25.44 -24.87 -36.44
C LEU A 669 24.43 -25.86 -37.04
N LEU A 670 24.53 -26.14 -38.36
CA LEU A 670 23.68 -27.12 -39.04
C LEU A 670 23.83 -28.52 -38.43
N ASN A 671 25.06 -28.96 -38.14
CA ASN A 671 25.31 -30.28 -37.58
C ASN A 671 24.71 -30.41 -36.17
N GLU A 672 24.83 -29.38 -35.33
CA GLU A 672 24.20 -29.38 -34.01
C GLU A 672 22.67 -29.34 -34.07
N TYR A 673 22.10 -28.58 -35.01
CA TYR A 673 20.65 -28.53 -35.22
C TYR A 673 20.10 -29.87 -35.74
N ALA A 674 20.80 -30.47 -36.70
CA ALA A 674 20.45 -31.75 -37.32
C ALA A 674 20.55 -32.93 -36.35
N LEU A 675 21.45 -32.89 -35.37
CA LEU A 675 21.62 -33.95 -34.39
C LEU A 675 20.32 -34.23 -33.62
N GLU A 676 19.51 -33.20 -33.37
CA GLU A 676 18.20 -33.32 -32.72
C GLU A 676 17.18 -34.04 -33.61
N LEU A 677 17.28 -33.89 -34.93
CA LEU A 677 16.34 -34.43 -35.91
C LEU A 677 16.63 -35.89 -36.30
N ARG A 678 17.79 -36.45 -35.90
CA ARG A 678 18.29 -37.78 -36.35
C ARG A 678 17.30 -38.93 -36.17
N ASN A 679 16.39 -38.82 -35.21
CA ASN A 679 15.43 -39.87 -34.87
C ASN A 679 14.09 -39.75 -35.60
N THR A 680 13.83 -38.63 -36.27
CA THR A 680 12.61 -38.38 -37.05
C THR A 680 12.59 -39.22 -38.33
N GLY A 681 11.40 -39.59 -38.79
CA GLY A 681 11.21 -40.41 -40.00
C GLY A 681 11.79 -39.76 -41.24
N MET A 682 11.57 -38.46 -41.43
CA MET A 682 12.08 -37.70 -42.57
C MET A 682 13.61 -37.66 -42.62
N TRP A 683 14.26 -37.50 -41.46
CA TRP A 683 15.72 -37.45 -41.38
C TRP A 683 16.35 -38.83 -41.54
N LYS A 684 15.70 -39.90 -41.04
CA LYS A 684 16.15 -41.28 -41.25
C LYS A 684 16.06 -41.70 -42.71
N ALA A 685 15.06 -41.22 -43.44
CA ALA A 685 14.85 -41.57 -44.84
C ALA A 685 15.92 -40.97 -45.76
N ASP A 686 16.25 -39.68 -45.59
CA ASP A 686 17.28 -39.01 -46.39
C ASP A 686 17.94 -37.85 -45.60
N PRO A 687 18.97 -38.12 -44.80
CA PRO A 687 19.63 -37.10 -43.99
C PRO A 687 20.23 -35.95 -44.82
N GLN A 688 20.73 -36.26 -46.01
CA GLN A 688 21.43 -35.27 -46.84
C GLN A 688 20.45 -34.29 -47.45
N ALA A 689 19.36 -34.79 -48.05
CA ALA A 689 18.34 -33.92 -48.62
C ALA A 689 17.64 -33.05 -47.57
N GLN A 690 17.42 -33.56 -46.35
CA GLN A 690 16.85 -32.75 -45.27
C GLN A 690 17.83 -31.67 -44.78
N ARG A 691 19.13 -31.97 -44.72
CA ARG A 691 20.16 -30.99 -44.37
C ARG A 691 20.23 -29.86 -45.39
N GLU A 692 20.17 -30.18 -46.69
CA GLU A 692 20.16 -29.19 -47.77
C GLU A 692 18.91 -28.30 -47.71
N LYS A 693 17.73 -28.89 -47.49
CA LYS A 693 16.47 -28.14 -47.30
C LYS A 693 16.52 -27.19 -46.12
N LEU A 694 17.05 -27.65 -44.98
CA LEU A 694 17.20 -26.82 -43.77
C LEU A 694 18.12 -25.63 -44.05
N PHE A 695 19.23 -25.85 -44.76
CA PHE A 695 20.15 -24.78 -45.09
C PHE A 695 19.55 -23.73 -46.03
N GLU A 696 18.79 -24.16 -47.04
CA GLU A 696 18.07 -23.23 -47.93
C GLU A 696 16.97 -22.46 -47.18
N GLU A 697 16.29 -23.09 -46.22
CA GLU A 697 15.36 -22.40 -45.32
C GLU A 697 16.05 -21.33 -44.47
N TRP A 698 17.24 -21.63 -43.94
CA TRP A 698 18.03 -20.65 -43.18
C TRP A 698 18.46 -19.47 -44.03
N LYS A 699 18.94 -19.70 -45.26
CA LYS A 699 19.27 -18.60 -46.19
C LYS A 699 18.05 -17.73 -46.50
N ARG A 700 16.89 -18.34 -46.72
CA ARG A 700 15.65 -17.61 -46.99
C ARG A 700 15.19 -16.78 -45.79
N THR A 701 15.38 -17.29 -44.58
CA THR A 701 14.80 -16.69 -43.35
C THR A 701 15.76 -15.72 -42.67
N PHE A 702 17.06 -15.99 -42.70
CA PHE A 702 18.11 -15.26 -41.98
C PHE A 702 19.20 -14.68 -42.89
N GLY A 703 19.19 -15.02 -44.18
CA GLY A 703 20.12 -14.42 -45.15
C GLY A 703 19.77 -12.97 -45.44
N ASN A 704 20.80 -12.17 -45.73
CA ASN A 704 20.64 -10.82 -46.28
C ASN A 704 20.18 -10.88 -47.76
N ASP A 705 20.08 -9.73 -48.42
CA ASP A 705 19.67 -9.63 -49.85
C ASP A 705 20.58 -10.42 -50.82
N LYS A 706 21.79 -10.82 -50.38
CA LYS A 706 22.73 -11.66 -51.13
C LYS A 706 22.67 -13.13 -50.72
N GLY A 707 21.80 -13.51 -49.80
CA GLY A 707 21.71 -14.86 -49.23
C GLY A 707 22.82 -15.21 -48.23
N GLU A 708 23.61 -14.23 -47.79
CA GLU A 708 24.67 -14.42 -46.79
C GLU A 708 24.09 -14.29 -45.38
N ILE A 709 24.45 -15.22 -44.49
CA ILE A 709 24.04 -15.18 -43.08
C ILE A 709 25.07 -14.36 -42.30
N ILE A 710 24.60 -13.40 -41.51
CA ILE A 710 25.43 -12.55 -40.65
C ILE A 710 25.36 -13.09 -39.22
N LEU A 711 26.51 -13.46 -38.67
CA LEU A 711 26.64 -13.83 -37.27
C LEU A 711 27.22 -12.67 -36.47
N TYR A 712 27.09 -12.78 -35.14
CA TYR A 712 27.55 -11.75 -34.22
C TYR A 712 28.40 -12.36 -33.11
N SER A 713 29.43 -11.63 -32.71
CA SER A 713 30.33 -12.01 -31.62
C SER A 713 30.32 -10.99 -30.48
N ALA A 714 30.62 -11.48 -29.27
CA ALA A 714 30.71 -10.68 -28.06
C ALA A 714 32.07 -9.96 -27.99
N LYS A 715 32.06 -8.62 -28.02
CA LYS A 715 33.28 -7.79 -27.95
C LYS A 715 33.59 -7.22 -26.57
N GLY A 716 32.57 -6.67 -25.91
CA GLY A 716 32.72 -5.91 -24.67
C GLY A 716 32.81 -4.40 -24.88
N CYS A 717 32.17 -3.66 -23.97
CA CYS A 717 32.26 -2.21 -23.84
C CYS A 717 31.81 -1.80 -22.43
N ASP A 718 31.97 -0.52 -22.06
CA ASP A 718 31.56 0.00 -20.75
C ASP A 718 30.08 -0.24 -20.43
N THR A 719 29.20 -0.15 -21.43
CA THR A 719 27.74 -0.34 -21.23
C THR A 719 27.37 -1.76 -20.76
N CYS A 720 28.19 -2.76 -21.11
CA CYS A 720 28.02 -4.16 -20.71
C CYS A 720 29.14 -4.62 -19.76
N THR A 721 29.84 -3.66 -19.12
CA THR A 721 30.96 -3.93 -18.20
C THR A 721 31.98 -4.90 -18.79
N ASN A 722 32.34 -4.70 -20.06
CA ASN A 722 33.28 -5.52 -20.84
C ASN A 722 32.94 -7.01 -20.96
N THR A 723 31.71 -7.42 -20.67
CA THR A 723 31.29 -8.83 -20.84
C THR A 723 30.92 -9.19 -22.27
N GLY A 724 30.49 -8.20 -23.06
CA GLY A 724 29.90 -8.39 -24.39
C GLY A 724 28.41 -8.74 -24.38
N TYR A 725 27.79 -8.89 -23.21
CA TYR A 725 26.38 -9.25 -23.05
C TYR A 725 25.62 -8.26 -22.17
N LYS A 726 24.34 -8.06 -22.45
CA LYS A 726 23.47 -7.22 -21.60
C LYS A 726 22.03 -7.70 -21.66
N GLY A 727 21.50 -8.11 -20.51
CA GLY A 727 20.16 -8.71 -20.41
C GLY A 727 20.14 -10.18 -20.84
N ARG A 728 18.95 -10.77 -20.80
CA ARG A 728 18.73 -12.21 -21.05
C ARG A 728 17.68 -12.45 -22.13
N VAL A 729 17.72 -13.63 -22.74
CA VAL A 729 16.74 -14.14 -23.71
C VAL A 729 16.30 -15.53 -23.31
N GLY A 730 14.99 -15.80 -23.36
CA GLY A 730 14.47 -17.14 -23.13
C GLY A 730 14.71 -18.04 -24.33
N LEU A 731 15.14 -19.28 -24.10
CA LEU A 731 15.13 -20.38 -25.07
C LEU A 731 13.98 -21.30 -24.73
N HIS A 732 13.17 -21.67 -25.72
CA HIS A 732 11.87 -22.29 -25.51
C HIS A 732 11.69 -23.56 -26.33
N GLU A 733 11.21 -24.61 -25.68
CA GLU A 733 10.82 -25.88 -26.28
C GLU A 733 9.38 -26.16 -25.88
N LEU A 734 8.45 -26.07 -26.82
CA LEU A 734 7.02 -26.25 -26.58
C LEU A 734 6.54 -27.57 -27.17
N LEU A 735 6.27 -28.55 -26.31
CA LEU A 735 5.62 -29.79 -26.68
C LEU A 735 4.10 -29.62 -26.54
N VAL A 736 3.36 -29.71 -27.64
CA VAL A 736 1.89 -29.64 -27.63
C VAL A 736 1.30 -31.04 -27.45
N GLY A 737 0.27 -31.16 -26.61
CA GLY A 737 -0.47 -32.40 -26.34
C GLY A 737 -1.37 -32.82 -27.51
N THR A 738 -0.76 -33.16 -28.64
CA THR A 738 -1.44 -33.72 -29.83
C THR A 738 -1.85 -35.18 -29.62
N ASP A 739 -2.78 -35.69 -30.42
CA ASP A 739 -3.29 -37.07 -30.28
C ASP A 739 -2.17 -38.12 -30.38
N ASP A 740 -1.18 -37.92 -31.24
CA ASP A 740 -0.01 -38.81 -31.34
C ASP A 740 0.84 -38.79 -30.07
N ILE A 741 1.05 -37.61 -29.48
CA ILE A 741 1.76 -37.48 -28.20
C ILE A 741 0.95 -38.14 -27.08
N LYS A 742 -0.37 -37.94 -27.03
CA LYS A 742 -1.26 -38.56 -26.04
C LYS A 742 -1.22 -40.08 -26.12
N LYS A 743 -1.23 -40.64 -27.33
CA LYS A 743 -1.09 -42.08 -27.55
C LYS A 743 0.25 -42.60 -27.00
N LEU A 744 1.35 -41.90 -27.28
CA LEU A 744 2.67 -42.28 -26.75
C LEU A 744 2.75 -42.21 -25.22
N ILE A 745 2.06 -41.26 -24.59
CA ILE A 745 1.94 -41.20 -23.13
C ILE A 745 1.22 -42.44 -22.59
N GLN A 746 0.07 -42.79 -23.18
CA GLN A 746 -0.72 -43.97 -22.79
C GLN A 746 0.08 -45.28 -22.95
N GLU A 747 0.89 -45.38 -24.00
CA GLU A 747 1.75 -46.53 -24.30
C GLU A 747 3.07 -46.56 -23.51
N HIS A 748 3.36 -45.56 -22.67
CA HIS A 748 4.62 -45.41 -21.93
C HIS A 748 5.85 -45.43 -22.85
N ALA A 749 5.75 -44.72 -23.97
CA ALA A 749 6.82 -44.61 -24.95
C ALA A 749 8.10 -44.01 -24.35
N ARG A 750 9.24 -44.32 -24.97
CA ARG A 750 10.54 -43.78 -24.52
C ARG A 750 10.63 -42.30 -24.87
N VAL A 751 11.38 -41.53 -24.07
CA VAL A 751 11.64 -40.09 -24.31
C VAL A 751 12.08 -39.80 -25.75
N ALA A 752 12.92 -40.66 -26.33
CA ALA A 752 13.41 -40.50 -27.69
C ALA A 752 12.32 -40.59 -28.77
N GLU A 753 11.27 -41.38 -28.53
CA GLU A 753 10.13 -41.55 -29.44
C GLU A 753 9.19 -40.33 -29.33
N ILE A 754 8.89 -39.89 -28.10
CA ILE A 754 8.12 -38.68 -27.82
C ILE A 754 8.80 -37.45 -28.44
N LEU A 755 10.11 -37.33 -28.29
CA LEU A 755 10.89 -36.26 -28.89
C LEU A 755 10.80 -36.28 -30.42
N ALA A 756 10.93 -37.45 -31.06
CA ALA A 756 10.87 -37.57 -32.52
C ALA A 756 9.50 -37.12 -33.05
N VAL A 757 8.41 -37.61 -32.46
CA VAL A 757 7.04 -37.20 -32.84
C VAL A 757 6.78 -35.73 -32.54
N GLY A 758 7.28 -35.22 -31.41
CA GLY A 758 7.19 -33.79 -31.09
C GLY A 758 7.84 -32.92 -32.18
N LEU A 759 9.05 -33.29 -32.62
CA LEU A 759 9.77 -32.59 -33.69
C LEU A 759 9.05 -32.69 -35.05
N GLU A 760 8.47 -33.84 -35.36
CA GLU A 760 7.64 -34.05 -36.56
C GLU A 760 6.38 -33.17 -36.53
N ASN A 761 5.80 -32.97 -35.34
CA ASN A 761 4.67 -32.06 -35.10
C ASN A 761 5.09 -30.57 -35.02
N GLY A 762 6.33 -30.24 -35.37
CA GLY A 762 6.81 -28.86 -35.47
C GLY A 762 7.36 -28.28 -34.17
N MET A 763 7.58 -29.09 -33.13
CA MET A 763 8.36 -28.65 -31.96
C MET A 763 9.78 -28.28 -32.39
N ARG A 764 10.39 -27.35 -31.66
CA ARG A 764 11.83 -27.06 -31.69
C ARG A 764 12.40 -27.36 -30.32
N THR A 765 13.56 -28.01 -30.28
CA THR A 765 14.26 -28.21 -29.00
C THR A 765 14.82 -26.89 -28.46
N LEU A 766 15.16 -26.86 -27.18
CA LEU A 766 15.83 -25.70 -26.57
C LEU A 766 17.09 -25.27 -27.35
N LYS A 767 17.86 -26.24 -27.84
CA LYS A 767 19.07 -25.99 -28.64
C LYS A 767 18.73 -25.46 -30.04
N GLN A 768 17.70 -25.99 -30.70
CA GLN A 768 17.26 -25.51 -32.01
C GLN A 768 16.75 -24.07 -31.95
N ASP A 769 15.88 -23.74 -30.99
CA ASP A 769 15.41 -22.37 -30.76
C ASP A 769 16.57 -21.43 -30.39
N GLY A 770 17.55 -21.92 -29.63
CA GLY A 770 18.80 -21.21 -29.37
C GLY A 770 19.60 -20.90 -30.63
N ILE A 771 19.81 -21.88 -31.50
CA ILE A 771 20.54 -21.70 -32.77
C ILE A 771 19.81 -20.70 -33.68
N GLU A 772 18.48 -20.75 -33.77
CA GLU A 772 17.70 -19.76 -34.53
C GLU A 772 17.91 -18.34 -33.98
N LYS A 773 18.06 -18.17 -32.66
CA LYS A 773 18.40 -16.88 -32.03
C LYS A 773 19.85 -16.44 -32.25
N VAL A 774 20.76 -17.38 -32.49
CA VAL A 774 22.13 -17.09 -32.95
C VAL A 774 22.10 -16.53 -34.37
N LEU A 775 21.33 -17.17 -35.27
CA LEU A 775 21.13 -16.71 -36.65
C LEU A 775 20.45 -15.33 -36.72
N GLN A 776 19.63 -14.98 -35.74
CA GLN A 776 19.02 -13.65 -35.58
C GLN A 776 19.96 -12.60 -34.96
N GLY A 777 21.14 -12.99 -34.48
CA GLY A 777 22.09 -12.09 -33.82
C GLY A 777 21.64 -11.58 -32.44
N ILE A 778 20.83 -12.37 -31.73
CA ILE A 778 20.33 -12.05 -30.39
C ILE A 778 21.28 -12.58 -29.30
N THR A 779 21.82 -13.77 -29.51
CA THR A 779 22.78 -14.47 -28.64
C THR A 779 23.86 -15.11 -29.52
N ASP A 780 24.85 -15.77 -28.93
CA ASP A 780 25.81 -16.61 -29.66
C ASP A 780 25.73 -18.09 -29.25
N ILE A 781 26.45 -18.92 -30.00
CA ILE A 781 26.46 -20.38 -29.81
C ILE A 781 27.11 -20.79 -28.48
N HIS A 782 28.02 -19.98 -27.94
CA HIS A 782 28.64 -20.25 -26.64
C HIS A 782 27.58 -20.22 -25.53
N GLU A 783 26.73 -19.19 -25.52
CA GLU A 783 25.62 -19.09 -24.57
C GLU A 783 24.58 -20.19 -24.76
N VAL A 784 24.25 -20.56 -25.99
CA VAL A 784 23.30 -21.67 -26.23
C VAL A 784 23.85 -22.99 -25.68
N ARG A 785 25.12 -23.29 -25.91
CA ARG A 785 25.78 -24.51 -25.40
C ARG A 785 25.88 -24.53 -23.88
N SER A 786 26.10 -23.38 -23.23
CA SER A 786 26.26 -23.31 -21.78
C SER A 786 24.96 -23.62 -21.02
N VAL A 787 23.79 -23.33 -21.61
CA VAL A 787 22.49 -23.52 -20.95
C VAL A 787 21.71 -24.74 -21.45
N CYS A 788 22.02 -25.24 -22.66
CA CYS A 788 21.41 -26.42 -23.26
C CYS A 788 22.32 -27.66 -23.15
N ILE A 789 22.85 -27.91 -21.95
CA ILE A 789 23.64 -29.11 -21.64
C ILE A 789 22.68 -30.31 -21.60
N LYS A 790 23.02 -31.36 -22.36
CA LYS A 790 22.36 -32.66 -22.32
C LYS A 790 23.07 -33.59 -21.35
#